data_AF-A0A556QSF9-F1
#
_entry.id   AF-A0A556QSF9-F1
#
_cell.length_a   1.000
_cell.length_b   1.000
_cell.length_c   1.000
_cell.angle_alpha   90.00
_cell.angle_beta   90.00
_cell.angle_gamma   90.00
#
_symmetry.space_group_name_H-M   'P 1'
#
loop_
_entity.id
_entity.type
_entity.pdbx_description
1 polymer ?
#
loop_
_entity_poly.entity_id
_entity_poly.type
_entity_poly.pdbx_seq_one_letter_code
_entity_poly.pdbx_strand_id
1 'polypeptide(L)'
;MNTPRPSKLPRPLAFALGLAASLCPSLVFSQATGFNKTAGGTYDYNDTANWVGGTINGVWDSSLTLTGAQTIQFSADTILSTGLDFEAFGSQNIVVQGTGGARTITLGGDITSNVSVNKAVTIGSGITANNLNINLGGVTRTFTAGSSKSLTLVNVISNGGIIANGGTINFNGINTYSGTTTLNSGVLNMNSGTASSALSDFIVDGGASLFFKSDTNGNTGTTRTKSVTMNGSGSSNGALFTTTGNSTANSSDVITNALTASQGYATIGVSANALKNARLSAGSFSRESGSSILFRGSSLGVNTLASLSAGAANISFTSAPTLVGSGTTNQTTIGIIAGAYGDSTSGGDGKAGGLVTYDSTYGVRLLNTSTEYTAAITSGQTQADNVLYQRASGGASQDINLTHTVTTINSLSLKITGAGTNSGVTISGDAGTTLKINSGAIFASQQVTAANATDAMTLSVPTIDLNGHEGVIQVFTNGVSNGNTVAPLTISSVITNDGGNGVTFGGTGQTILTGSAASTYTGATTLNSGILRLNKSVLNIGLTTDLVMNGGLLLKNTNAIADTASVTINGGTFTFDSTTSSGNNGHQETINNFTMNGGAVSNHGTGASFTINGDATLNAGNLIMNQGGDITVAGITTLNGGLLTAKDSTSTTVFNGLTSLNTVHITNTASGAYTAIALTSNATNKGAQLTLNGDITFTGNGTNTNTVKIASTDSALANQGVFRLEGTRTFTIGNGAAANDLTFETALVDGTTSGGLIKTGTGTLALSGANTYSGSTAVNAGGLTLSQTGSLTFFIGANGVNNAVTGTGTATFEGSFNFDLTGAAAIDGNSWLIVNTATLSESFTGTFVVNGFTKTANTWTLGNYSFNEATGLLSYSAVPEPASFAFLAGAGALIACLRRRKRAA
;
A
#
# COMPACT_ATOMS: atom_id res chain seq x y z
N MET A 1 -25.95 1.18 54.73
CA MET A 1 -26.92 0.06 54.83
C MET A 1 -26.63 -0.88 53.67
N ASN A 2 -25.91 -1.97 53.95
CA ASN A 2 -26.42 -3.34 54.13
C ASN A 2 -26.76 -4.06 52.80
N THR A 3 -25.75 -4.76 52.24
CA THR A 3 -25.67 -6.21 51.85
C THR A 3 -26.92 -6.95 51.30
N PRO A 4 -26.83 -8.11 50.58
CA PRO A 4 -25.69 -9.03 50.37
C PRO A 4 -25.54 -9.67 48.96
N ARG A 5 -24.42 -10.39 48.80
CA ARG A 5 -24.11 -11.42 47.78
C ARG A 5 -24.76 -12.77 48.16
N PRO A 6 -25.21 -13.60 47.20
CA PRO A 6 -24.73 -14.99 47.08
C PRO A 6 -24.67 -15.42 45.57
N SER A 7 -24.14 -16.55 45.11
CA SER A 7 -23.96 -17.90 45.65
C SER A 7 -22.85 -18.66 44.89
N LYS A 8 -22.30 -19.68 45.57
CA LYS A 8 -21.31 -20.67 45.10
C LYS A 8 -21.96 -21.76 44.22
N LEU A 9 -21.15 -22.43 43.39
CA LEU A 9 -20.94 -23.91 43.27
C LEU A 9 -20.13 -24.23 41.97
N PRO A 10 -19.51 -25.42 41.79
CA PRO A 10 -18.47 -26.08 42.59
C PRO A 10 -17.19 -26.39 41.76
N ARG A 11 -16.10 -26.73 42.46
CA ARG A 11 -14.84 -27.25 41.88
C ARG A 11 -15.01 -28.68 41.35
N PRO A 12 -14.41 -29.07 40.21
CA PRO A 12 -14.12 -30.47 39.93
C PRO A 12 -12.68 -30.83 40.32
N LEU A 13 -12.56 -32.11 40.67
CA LEU A 13 -11.44 -32.84 41.23
C LEU A 13 -10.17 -32.81 40.35
N ALA A 14 -9.02 -32.75 41.02
CA ALA A 14 -7.74 -33.15 40.46
C ALA A 14 -7.71 -34.67 40.31
N PHE A 15 -7.69 -35.16 39.07
CA PHE A 15 -7.20 -36.49 38.73
C PHE A 15 -5.75 -36.32 38.25
N ALA A 16 -4.81 -36.86 39.01
CA ALA A 16 -3.43 -37.02 38.61
C ALA A 16 -3.37 -38.11 37.53
N LEU A 17 -3.16 -37.72 36.27
CA LEU A 17 -2.70 -38.63 35.23
C LEU A 17 -1.21 -38.36 35.01
N GLY A 18 -0.39 -39.23 35.61
CA GLY A 18 1.03 -39.29 35.32
C GLY A 18 1.20 -39.68 33.86
N LEU A 19 1.68 -38.75 33.03
CA LEU A 19 2.20 -39.07 31.72
C LEU A 19 3.73 -39.06 31.81
N ALA A 20 4.29 -40.25 31.66
CA ALA A 20 5.71 -40.50 31.60
C ALA A 20 6.40 -39.53 30.64
N ALA A 21 7.44 -38.86 31.13
CA ALA A 21 8.42 -38.21 30.28
C ALA A 21 9.12 -39.31 29.45
N SER A 22 8.52 -39.63 28.31
CA SER A 22 9.25 -40.21 27.19
C SER A 22 10.35 -39.22 26.83
N LEU A 23 11.59 -39.62 27.05
CA LEU A 23 12.76 -39.07 26.37
C LEU A 23 12.56 -39.28 24.87
N CYS A 24 11.77 -38.41 24.24
CA CYS A 24 11.79 -38.26 22.80
C CYS A 24 13.12 -37.57 22.49
N PRO A 25 14.06 -38.19 21.75
CA PRO A 25 15.17 -37.43 21.21
C PRO A 25 14.55 -36.29 20.41
N SER A 26 15.02 -35.06 20.62
CA SER A 26 14.71 -33.96 19.72
C SER A 26 14.92 -34.47 18.30
N LEU A 27 13.84 -34.59 17.52
CA LEU A 27 13.90 -34.87 16.10
C LEU A 27 14.76 -33.74 15.51
N VAL A 28 16.04 -34.04 15.29
CA VAL A 28 16.94 -33.18 14.55
C VAL A 28 16.41 -33.24 13.13
N PHE A 29 15.62 -32.25 12.74
CA PHE A 29 15.33 -32.04 11.32
C PHE A 29 16.69 -31.87 10.64
N SER A 30 17.04 -32.78 9.72
CA SER A 30 18.21 -32.58 8.89
C SER A 30 17.96 -31.35 8.03
N GLN A 31 18.93 -30.46 7.96
CA GLN A 31 18.83 -29.27 7.13
C GLN A 31 18.49 -29.63 5.68
N ALA A 32 17.48 -28.98 5.11
CA ALA A 32 16.93 -29.34 3.80
C ALA A 32 17.81 -28.87 2.63
N THR A 33 18.52 -27.74 2.79
CA THR A 33 19.34 -27.10 1.74
C THR A 33 20.29 -26.07 2.36
N GLY A 34 21.28 -25.61 1.59
CA GLY A 34 22.14 -24.48 1.97
C GLY A 34 23.34 -24.84 2.85
N PHE A 35 23.80 -23.88 3.65
CA PHE A 35 25.03 -23.99 4.44
C PHE A 35 24.88 -24.91 5.67
N ASN A 36 25.70 -25.96 5.80
CA ASN A 36 25.45 -27.10 6.71
C ASN A 36 26.14 -27.09 8.07
N LYS A 37 26.84 -26.01 8.43
CA LYS A 37 27.51 -25.92 9.74
C LYS A 37 26.65 -25.19 10.74
N THR A 38 26.42 -25.83 11.89
CA THR A 38 25.66 -25.25 13.02
C THR A 38 26.56 -24.65 14.09
N ALA A 39 27.75 -25.22 14.30
CA ALA A 39 28.71 -24.77 15.32
C ALA A 39 29.37 -23.43 14.94
N GLY A 40 29.80 -22.69 15.96
CA GLY A 40 30.63 -21.51 15.76
C GLY A 40 32.02 -21.88 15.24
N GLY A 41 32.60 -21.01 14.42
CA GLY A 41 33.89 -21.28 13.79
C GLY A 41 34.15 -20.45 12.54
N THR A 42 35.29 -20.72 11.92
CA THR A 42 35.66 -20.17 10.61
C THR A 42 35.49 -21.24 9.55
N TYR A 43 34.81 -20.91 8.45
CA TYR A 43 34.51 -21.83 7.35
C TYR A 43 34.81 -21.17 6.01
N ASP A 44 35.36 -21.91 5.05
CA ASP A 44 35.54 -21.42 3.67
C ASP A 44 34.20 -21.54 2.91
N TYR A 45 33.78 -20.46 2.27
CA TYR A 45 32.58 -20.45 1.43
C TYR A 45 32.70 -21.43 0.26
N ASN A 46 33.90 -21.55 -0.32
CA ASN A 46 34.15 -22.34 -1.53
C ASN A 46 34.33 -23.84 -1.25
N ASP A 47 34.37 -24.26 0.02
CA ASP A 47 34.44 -25.67 0.39
C ASP A 47 33.04 -26.31 0.33
N THR A 48 32.81 -27.14 -0.68
CA THR A 48 31.55 -27.85 -0.91
C THR A 48 31.13 -28.72 0.28
N ALA A 49 32.05 -29.15 1.15
CA ALA A 49 31.72 -29.92 2.35
C ALA A 49 30.93 -29.10 3.40
N ASN A 50 30.93 -27.77 3.27
CA ASN A 50 30.14 -26.86 4.10
C ASN A 50 28.71 -26.66 3.58
N TRP A 51 28.30 -27.37 2.52
CA TRP A 51 26.99 -27.21 1.88
C TRP A 51 26.23 -28.54 1.82
N VAL A 52 24.90 -28.48 1.98
CA VAL A 52 24.03 -29.65 1.80
C VAL A 52 24.15 -30.15 0.36
N GLY A 53 24.49 -31.43 0.21
CA GLY A 53 24.67 -32.06 -1.10
C GLY A 53 25.87 -31.56 -1.92
N GLY A 54 26.76 -30.76 -1.34
CA GLY A 54 27.91 -30.18 -2.05
C GLY A 54 27.57 -28.98 -2.94
N THR A 55 26.33 -28.50 -2.94
CA THR A 55 25.87 -27.42 -3.82
C THR A 55 25.98 -26.06 -3.14
N ILE A 56 26.87 -25.21 -3.63
CA ILE A 56 27.01 -23.82 -3.18
C ILE A 56 25.88 -22.99 -3.80
N ASN A 57 25.00 -22.45 -2.97
CA ASN A 57 23.86 -21.64 -3.42
C ASN A 57 23.71 -20.30 -2.69
N GLY A 58 24.58 -20.00 -1.71
CA GLY A 58 24.54 -18.75 -0.96
C GLY A 58 23.40 -18.65 0.06
N VAL A 59 22.75 -19.76 0.42
CA VAL A 59 21.60 -19.78 1.32
C VAL A 59 21.97 -20.32 2.70
N TRP A 60 21.68 -19.55 3.74
CA TRP A 60 21.60 -19.99 5.13
C TRP A 60 20.12 -20.15 5.46
N ASP A 61 19.59 -21.32 5.11
CA ASP A 61 18.17 -21.62 5.19
C ASP A 61 17.61 -21.45 6.60
N SER A 62 16.32 -21.12 6.69
CA SER A 62 15.63 -21.00 7.97
C SER A 62 15.73 -22.26 8.83
N SER A 63 15.82 -23.47 8.27
CA SER A 63 16.03 -24.69 9.08
C SER A 63 17.40 -24.76 9.77
N LEU A 64 18.37 -23.90 9.41
CA LEU A 64 19.68 -23.84 10.07
C LEU A 64 19.57 -23.17 11.44
N THR A 65 19.88 -23.90 12.50
CA THR A 65 20.02 -23.33 13.85
C THR A 65 21.48 -23.16 14.23
N LEU A 66 21.92 -21.91 14.37
CA LEU A 66 23.29 -21.57 14.77
C LEU A 66 23.48 -21.71 16.28
N THR A 67 24.45 -22.53 16.69
CA THR A 67 24.84 -22.73 18.09
C THR A 67 26.07 -21.91 18.50
N GLY A 68 26.77 -21.31 17.53
CA GLY A 68 27.88 -20.37 17.75
C GLY A 68 28.01 -19.35 16.63
N ALA A 69 28.80 -18.28 16.86
CA ALA A 69 29.04 -17.25 15.84
C ALA A 69 29.92 -17.79 14.70
N GLN A 70 29.63 -17.38 13.46
CA GLN A 70 30.32 -17.88 12.28
C GLN A 70 31.11 -16.79 11.57
N THR A 71 32.27 -17.18 11.05
CA THR A 71 33.06 -16.40 10.10
C THR A 71 33.19 -17.18 8.80
N ILE A 72 32.63 -16.66 7.73
CA ILE A 72 32.65 -17.25 6.40
C ILE A 72 33.73 -16.53 5.60
N GLN A 73 34.70 -17.28 5.06
CA GLN A 73 35.85 -16.73 4.37
C GLN A 73 35.79 -17.00 2.87
N PHE A 74 36.19 -16.01 2.09
CA PHE A 74 36.50 -16.15 0.67
C PHE A 74 38.01 -16.13 0.50
N SER A 75 38.56 -17.23 -0.01
CA SER A 75 40.01 -17.37 -0.28
C SER A 75 40.42 -16.78 -1.63
N ALA A 76 39.47 -16.56 -2.54
CA ALA A 76 39.66 -15.97 -3.87
C ALA A 76 38.49 -15.06 -4.27
N ASP A 77 38.71 -14.22 -5.29
CA ASP A 77 37.63 -13.47 -5.92
C ASP A 77 36.62 -14.44 -6.52
N THR A 78 35.32 -14.19 -6.31
CA THR A 78 34.28 -15.17 -6.62
C THR A 78 33.11 -14.50 -7.35
N ILE A 79 32.65 -15.12 -8.43
CA ILE A 79 31.41 -14.73 -9.11
C ILE A 79 30.32 -15.66 -8.62
N LEU A 80 29.28 -15.11 -8.00
CA LEU A 80 28.14 -15.87 -7.51
C LEU A 80 27.11 -15.98 -8.64
N SER A 81 26.54 -17.17 -8.84
CA SER A 81 25.38 -17.36 -9.71
C SER A 81 24.08 -16.89 -9.06
N THR A 82 24.09 -16.74 -7.73
CA THR A 82 22.97 -16.32 -6.89
C THR A 82 23.36 -15.13 -5.99
N GLY A 83 22.44 -14.74 -5.12
CA GLY A 83 22.66 -13.78 -4.05
C GLY A 83 23.23 -14.41 -2.76
N LEU A 84 23.15 -13.66 -1.66
CA LEU A 84 23.43 -14.16 -0.32
C LEU A 84 22.17 -14.01 0.54
N ASP A 85 21.63 -15.14 1.00
CA ASP A 85 20.35 -15.18 1.71
C ASP A 85 20.54 -15.74 3.12
N PHE A 86 20.41 -14.89 4.14
CA PHE A 86 20.66 -15.22 5.54
C PHE A 86 19.36 -15.32 6.34
N GLU A 87 18.76 -16.50 6.37
CA GLU A 87 17.48 -16.80 7.05
C GLU A 87 17.66 -17.64 8.33
N ALA A 88 18.89 -18.01 8.70
CA ALA A 88 19.17 -18.92 9.81
C ALA A 88 18.57 -18.48 11.17
N PHE A 89 18.08 -19.46 11.92
CA PHE A 89 17.66 -19.30 13.32
C PHE A 89 18.85 -19.39 14.29
N GLY A 90 18.66 -18.81 15.48
CA GLY A 90 19.66 -18.82 16.55
C GLY A 90 20.25 -17.43 16.83
N SER A 91 20.69 -17.21 18.07
CA SER A 91 21.07 -15.87 18.58
C SER A 91 22.53 -15.50 18.28
N GLN A 92 23.02 -15.75 17.06
CA GLN A 92 24.44 -15.64 16.71
C GLN A 92 24.70 -14.69 15.54
N ASN A 93 25.89 -14.07 15.52
CA ASN A 93 26.32 -13.20 14.41
C ASN A 93 26.94 -14.03 13.29
N ILE A 94 26.81 -13.55 12.05
CA ILE A 94 27.49 -14.07 10.88
C ILE A 94 28.39 -12.97 10.33
N VAL A 95 29.68 -13.27 10.16
CA VAL A 95 30.65 -12.41 9.49
C VAL A 95 31.06 -13.08 8.19
N VAL A 96 31.07 -12.35 7.09
CA VAL A 96 31.51 -12.82 5.78
C VAL A 96 32.67 -11.94 5.35
N GLN A 97 33.84 -12.51 5.08
CA GLN A 97 35.06 -11.71 4.85
C GLN A 97 36.01 -12.40 3.86
N GLY A 98 37.04 -11.69 3.40
CA GLY A 98 38.14 -12.27 2.64
C GLY A 98 39.12 -13.00 3.56
N THR A 99 40.05 -13.74 2.96
CA THR A 99 41.24 -14.27 3.63
C THR A 99 42.45 -14.25 2.68
N GLY A 100 43.63 -14.02 3.23
CA GLY A 100 44.87 -13.95 2.44
C GLY A 100 44.96 -12.70 1.54
N GLY A 101 44.30 -11.60 1.92
CA GLY A 101 44.27 -10.34 1.19
C GLY A 101 42.84 -9.87 0.89
N ALA A 102 42.72 -8.70 0.26
CA ALA A 102 41.43 -8.21 -0.21
C ALA A 102 40.86 -9.15 -1.28
N ARG A 103 39.56 -9.41 -1.17
CA ARG A 103 38.78 -10.20 -2.12
C ARG A 103 37.57 -9.44 -2.61
N THR A 104 37.03 -9.85 -3.75
CA THR A 104 35.82 -9.30 -4.35
C THR A 104 34.82 -10.40 -4.66
N ILE A 105 33.58 -10.22 -4.23
CA ILE A 105 32.45 -11.02 -4.71
C ILE A 105 31.67 -10.24 -5.77
N THR A 106 31.43 -10.84 -6.93
CA THR A 106 30.48 -10.34 -7.92
C THR A 106 29.15 -11.03 -7.72
N LEU A 107 28.11 -10.28 -7.38
CA LEU A 107 26.79 -10.84 -7.07
C LEU A 107 26.06 -11.30 -8.34
N GLY A 108 25.44 -12.48 -8.28
CA GLY A 108 24.46 -12.97 -9.26
C GLY A 108 23.02 -12.66 -8.89
N GLY A 109 22.75 -12.39 -7.61
CA GLY A 109 21.44 -12.06 -7.04
C GLY A 109 21.51 -11.02 -5.92
N ASP A 110 20.45 -10.98 -5.12
CA ASP A 110 20.23 -9.99 -4.05
C ASP A 110 20.90 -10.38 -2.71
N ILE A 111 20.90 -9.48 -1.73
CA ILE A 111 21.34 -9.80 -0.36
C ILE A 111 20.17 -9.69 0.59
N THR A 112 19.87 -10.75 1.32
CA THR A 112 18.83 -10.75 2.36
C THR A 112 19.43 -11.14 3.69
N SER A 113 19.11 -10.38 4.74
CA SER A 113 19.54 -10.63 6.11
C SER A 113 18.35 -10.62 7.05
N ASN A 114 17.85 -11.81 7.38
CA ASN A 114 16.70 -12.01 8.27
C ASN A 114 17.01 -12.90 9.48
N VAL A 115 18.29 -13.04 9.86
CA VAL A 115 18.73 -13.74 11.07
C VAL A 115 17.96 -13.29 12.32
N SER A 116 17.89 -14.15 13.35
CA SER A 116 17.10 -13.92 14.58
C SER A 116 17.38 -12.57 15.28
N VAL A 117 16.41 -12.08 16.08
CA VAL A 117 16.41 -10.70 16.64
C VAL A 117 17.69 -10.40 17.46
N ASN A 118 18.18 -9.15 17.39
CA ASN A 118 19.39 -8.64 18.07
C ASN A 118 20.75 -9.15 17.54
N LYS A 119 20.83 -9.56 16.27
CA LYS A 119 22.07 -10.02 15.63
C LYS A 119 22.31 -9.31 14.30
N ALA A 120 23.57 -9.32 13.88
CA ALA A 120 24.02 -8.65 12.68
C ALA A 120 24.67 -9.63 11.71
N VAL A 121 24.32 -9.49 10.43
CA VAL A 121 25.15 -9.99 9.33
C VAL A 121 26.13 -8.89 8.97
N THR A 122 27.42 -9.20 8.98
CA THR A 122 28.48 -8.26 8.57
C THR A 122 29.20 -8.84 7.37
N ILE A 123 29.28 -8.09 6.27
CA ILE A 123 30.02 -8.45 5.08
C ILE A 123 31.18 -7.48 4.93
N GLY A 124 32.40 -8.03 4.89
CA GLY A 124 33.65 -7.31 4.92
C GLY A 124 34.28 -7.25 6.32
N SER A 125 35.47 -6.67 6.35
CA SER A 125 36.30 -6.54 7.56
C SER A 125 37.02 -5.20 7.58
N GLY A 126 37.28 -4.67 8.78
CA GLY A 126 38.18 -3.53 8.97
C GLY A 126 39.66 -3.90 8.86
N ILE A 127 39.97 -5.19 8.80
CA ILE A 127 41.34 -5.71 8.67
C ILE A 127 41.64 -5.89 7.17
N THR A 128 42.65 -5.17 6.66
CA THR A 128 43.00 -5.17 5.23
C THR A 128 43.21 -6.57 4.64
N ALA A 129 43.81 -7.48 5.41
CA ALA A 129 44.04 -8.87 4.99
C ALA A 129 42.75 -9.70 4.82
N ASN A 130 41.61 -9.21 5.33
CA ASN A 130 40.32 -9.88 5.31
C ASN A 130 39.25 -9.04 4.59
N ASN A 131 39.64 -8.01 3.84
CA ASN A 131 38.69 -7.16 3.12
C ASN A 131 37.85 -8.00 2.14
N LEU A 132 36.55 -7.74 2.10
CA LEU A 132 35.64 -8.33 1.12
C LEU A 132 34.82 -7.23 0.45
N ASN A 133 35.22 -6.87 -0.76
CA ASN A 133 34.52 -5.93 -1.62
C ASN A 133 33.33 -6.62 -2.30
N ILE A 134 32.32 -5.82 -2.64
CA ILE A 134 31.14 -6.25 -3.38
C ILE A 134 31.10 -5.55 -4.73
N ASN A 135 30.92 -6.33 -5.78
CA ASN A 135 30.60 -5.88 -7.12
C ASN A 135 29.16 -6.29 -7.43
N LEU A 136 28.28 -5.33 -7.74
CA LEU A 136 26.84 -5.61 -7.96
C LEU A 136 26.58 -6.25 -9.34
N GLY A 137 27.62 -6.33 -10.19
CA GLY A 137 27.54 -6.93 -11.53
C GLY A 137 27.02 -5.97 -12.59
N GLY A 138 27.01 -4.66 -12.33
CA GLY A 138 26.55 -3.65 -13.29
C GLY A 138 25.03 -3.49 -13.38
N VAL A 139 24.27 -4.15 -12.49
CA VAL A 139 22.80 -4.05 -12.39
C VAL A 139 22.38 -3.48 -11.03
N THR A 140 21.09 -3.17 -10.89
CA THR A 140 20.52 -2.81 -9.59
C THR A 140 20.25 -4.08 -8.77
N ARG A 141 20.72 -4.11 -7.51
CA ARG A 141 20.52 -5.23 -6.58
C ARG A 141 19.69 -4.80 -5.39
N THR A 142 18.87 -5.71 -4.87
CA THR A 142 18.09 -5.47 -3.65
C THR A 142 18.87 -5.95 -2.43
N PHE A 143 19.02 -5.08 -1.44
CA PHE A 143 19.53 -5.41 -0.11
C PHE A 143 18.38 -5.29 0.89
N THR A 144 18.04 -6.41 1.52
CA THR A 144 16.94 -6.50 2.49
C THR A 144 17.50 -6.85 3.85
N ALA A 145 17.21 -6.02 4.86
CA ALA A 145 17.34 -6.41 6.25
C ALA A 145 15.94 -6.69 6.80
N GLY A 146 15.72 -7.78 7.54
CA GLY A 146 14.44 -8.03 8.20
C GLY A 146 14.09 -6.91 9.20
N SER A 147 12.81 -6.77 9.55
CA SER A 147 12.35 -5.78 10.54
C SER A 147 13.14 -5.89 11.85
N SER A 148 13.67 -4.75 12.33
CA SER A 148 14.54 -4.68 13.52
C SER A 148 15.86 -5.47 13.42
N LYS A 149 16.28 -5.89 12.22
CA LYS A 149 17.57 -6.57 11.97
C LYS A 149 18.57 -5.60 11.36
N SER A 150 19.83 -6.04 11.28
CA SER A 150 20.89 -5.24 10.68
C SER A 150 21.77 -6.00 9.70
N LEU A 151 22.09 -5.34 8.58
CA LEU A 151 23.08 -5.74 7.58
C LEU A 151 24.19 -4.68 7.54
N THR A 152 25.43 -5.07 7.75
CA THR A 152 26.58 -4.16 7.75
C THR A 152 27.53 -4.49 6.61
N LEU A 153 27.86 -3.50 5.79
CA LEU A 153 28.71 -3.60 4.62
C LEU A 153 29.97 -2.76 4.87
N VAL A 154 31.09 -3.44 5.11
CA VAL A 154 32.29 -2.82 5.67
C VAL A 154 33.21 -2.23 4.61
N ASN A 155 33.41 -2.95 3.51
CA ASN A 155 34.34 -2.57 2.45
C ASN A 155 33.63 -2.01 1.21
N VAL A 156 34.33 -1.88 0.08
CA VAL A 156 33.86 -1.18 -1.12
C VAL A 156 32.70 -1.91 -1.78
N ILE A 157 31.62 -1.17 -2.10
CA ILE A 157 30.60 -1.59 -3.07
C ILE A 157 30.85 -0.90 -4.41
N SER A 158 30.75 -1.63 -5.52
CA SER A 158 31.10 -1.17 -6.88
C SER A 158 30.10 -1.64 -7.95
N ASN A 159 30.05 -0.91 -9.07
CA ASN A 159 29.31 -1.20 -10.32
C ASN A 159 27.83 -1.61 -10.19
N GLY A 160 26.89 -0.71 -10.47
CA GLY A 160 25.45 -0.99 -10.44
C GLY A 160 24.69 0.00 -9.57
N GLY A 161 23.49 -0.38 -9.13
CA GLY A 161 22.62 0.39 -8.22
C GLY A 161 22.09 -0.46 -7.07
N ILE A 162 21.45 0.16 -6.08
CA ILE A 162 20.99 -0.52 -4.87
C ILE A 162 19.54 -0.15 -4.56
N ILE A 163 18.72 -1.14 -4.21
CA ILE A 163 17.42 -0.95 -3.55
C ILE A 163 17.57 -1.45 -2.11
N ALA A 164 17.34 -0.59 -1.12
CA ALA A 164 17.47 -0.88 0.30
C ALA A 164 16.07 -1.02 0.95
N ASN A 165 15.85 -2.15 1.62
CA ASN A 165 14.56 -2.51 2.22
C ASN A 165 14.68 -2.94 3.71
N GLY A 166 13.67 -2.60 4.50
CA GLY A 166 13.34 -3.26 5.77
C GLY A 166 13.97 -2.66 7.02
N GLY A 167 14.96 -3.34 7.60
CA GLY A 167 15.62 -3.02 8.87
C GLY A 167 16.70 -1.95 8.76
N THR A 168 17.83 -2.15 9.42
CA THR A 168 18.98 -1.25 9.36
C THR A 168 20.06 -1.77 8.41
N ILE A 169 20.43 -0.98 7.41
CA ILE A 169 21.58 -1.26 6.54
C ILE A 169 22.67 -0.23 6.88
N ASN A 170 23.91 -0.68 7.04
CA ASN A 170 25.05 0.19 7.33
C ASN A 170 26.06 0.12 6.18
N PHE A 171 26.41 1.26 5.60
CA PHE A 171 27.52 1.42 4.67
C PHE A 171 28.70 2.06 5.39
N ASN A 172 29.82 1.32 5.44
CA ASN A 172 31.03 1.77 6.14
C ASN A 172 32.20 1.97 5.17
N GLY A 173 32.11 1.48 3.93
CA GLY A 173 33.16 1.60 2.92
C GLY A 173 33.12 2.91 2.13
N ILE A 174 34.19 3.14 1.36
CA ILE A 174 34.20 4.13 0.27
C ILE A 174 33.66 3.41 -0.97
N ASN A 175 32.39 3.63 -1.28
CA ASN A 175 31.70 3.00 -2.39
C ASN A 175 31.96 3.76 -3.69
N THR A 176 32.07 2.99 -4.78
CA THR A 176 32.44 3.49 -6.12
C THR A 176 31.37 3.21 -7.18
N TYR A 177 30.24 2.60 -6.79
CA TYR A 177 29.11 2.44 -7.68
C TYR A 177 28.44 3.80 -7.98
N SER A 178 27.87 3.94 -9.18
CA SER A 178 27.27 5.19 -9.67
C SER A 178 25.78 5.09 -9.98
N GLY A 179 25.21 3.88 -9.98
CA GLY A 179 23.77 3.69 -10.11
C GLY A 179 23.04 4.15 -8.84
N THR A 180 21.77 4.47 -8.98
CA THR A 180 20.94 5.02 -7.91
C THR A 180 20.85 4.08 -6.71
N THR A 181 20.85 4.67 -5.51
CA THR A 181 20.50 4.01 -4.24
C THR A 181 19.09 4.43 -3.83
N THR A 182 18.11 3.54 -3.90
CA THR A 182 16.73 3.79 -3.48
C THR A 182 16.47 3.16 -2.12
N LEU A 183 15.97 3.92 -1.16
CA LEU A 183 15.56 3.44 0.17
C LEU A 183 14.04 3.41 0.21
N ASN A 184 13.46 2.22 0.06
CA ASN A 184 12.00 2.08 0.08
C ASN A 184 11.46 2.09 1.52
N SER A 185 12.23 1.57 2.48
CA SER A 185 11.84 1.46 3.89
C SER A 185 13.06 1.29 4.79
N GLY A 186 12.88 1.48 6.09
CA GLY A 186 13.92 1.20 7.08
C GLY A 186 14.94 2.31 7.21
N VAL A 187 16.14 1.92 7.62
CA VAL A 187 17.23 2.85 7.96
C VAL A 187 18.48 2.51 7.17
N LEU A 188 19.01 3.47 6.42
CA LEU A 188 20.37 3.38 5.88
C LEU A 188 21.29 4.33 6.65
N ASN A 189 22.33 3.78 7.26
CA ASN A 189 23.35 4.55 7.95
C ASN A 189 24.65 4.57 7.15
N MET A 190 25.27 5.75 7.10
CA MET A 190 26.67 5.91 6.72
C MET A 190 27.43 6.29 7.98
N ASN A 191 28.01 5.31 8.69
CA ASN A 191 28.40 5.46 10.10
C ASN A 191 29.90 5.35 10.40
N SER A 192 30.75 5.15 9.38
CA SER A 192 32.20 5.07 9.56
C SER A 192 32.92 6.36 9.17
N GLY A 193 34.18 6.45 9.58
CA GLY A 193 35.12 7.50 9.21
C GLY A 193 35.46 7.58 7.73
N THR A 194 35.03 6.60 6.93
CA THR A 194 35.29 6.53 5.49
C THR A 194 34.01 6.38 4.66
N ALA A 195 32.84 6.25 5.28
CA ALA A 195 31.61 5.93 4.58
C ALA A 195 31.25 7.00 3.54
N SER A 196 31.26 6.63 2.25
CA SER A 196 30.95 7.54 1.14
C SER A 196 30.38 6.75 -0.03
N SER A 197 29.41 7.33 -0.72
CA SER A 197 28.86 6.86 -2.00
C SER A 197 28.77 8.05 -2.97
N ALA A 198 29.85 8.82 -3.08
CA ALA A 198 29.90 10.13 -3.73
C ALA A 198 29.42 10.17 -5.21
N LEU A 199 29.38 9.02 -5.89
CA LEU A 199 28.96 8.92 -7.29
C LEU A 199 27.48 8.54 -7.48
N SER A 200 26.81 8.08 -6.43
CA SER A 200 25.42 7.61 -6.48
C SER A 200 24.46 8.73 -6.14
N ASP A 201 23.35 8.80 -6.88
CA ASP A 201 22.17 9.54 -6.44
C ASP A 201 21.39 8.69 -5.43
N PHE A 202 20.80 9.32 -4.41
CA PHE A 202 20.00 8.65 -3.39
C PHE A 202 18.54 9.09 -3.49
N ILE A 203 17.62 8.13 -3.41
CA ILE A 203 16.18 8.36 -3.30
C ILE A 203 15.74 7.82 -1.93
N VAL A 204 15.06 8.65 -1.15
CA VAL A 204 14.55 8.30 0.18
C VAL A 204 13.02 8.38 0.13
N ASP A 205 12.37 7.23 0.17
CA ASP A 205 10.90 7.15 0.14
C ASP A 205 10.27 7.33 1.53
N GLY A 206 8.96 7.52 1.56
CA GLY A 206 8.20 7.75 2.79
C GLY A 206 8.36 6.62 3.80
N GLY A 207 8.68 6.96 5.04
CA GLY A 207 8.95 6.00 6.11
C GLY A 207 10.38 5.44 6.10
N ALA A 208 11.19 5.70 5.07
CA ALA A 208 12.61 5.43 5.08
C ALA A 208 13.41 6.57 5.75
N SER A 209 14.58 6.22 6.29
CA SER A 209 15.49 7.17 6.92
C SER A 209 16.92 7.00 6.44
N LEU A 210 17.50 8.09 5.94
CA LEU A 210 18.93 8.19 5.61
C LEU A 210 19.67 8.94 6.71
N PHE A 211 20.74 8.36 7.21
CA PHE A 211 21.61 9.01 8.19
C PHE A 211 23.06 9.11 7.72
N PHE A 212 23.57 10.34 7.69
CA PHE A 212 25.02 10.59 7.68
C PHE A 212 25.48 10.67 9.13
N LYS A 213 25.98 9.55 9.65
CA LYS A 213 26.44 9.44 11.03
C LYS A 213 27.93 9.72 11.09
N SER A 214 28.27 10.89 11.61
CA SER A 214 29.66 11.32 11.81
C SER A 214 30.12 11.15 13.27
N ASP A 215 29.56 10.21 14.07
CA ASP A 215 29.79 10.07 15.52
C ASP A 215 31.26 9.71 15.94
N THR A 216 31.51 9.07 17.09
CA THR A 216 32.85 8.86 17.70
C THR A 216 33.97 8.41 16.75
N ASN A 217 33.63 7.75 15.64
CA ASN A 217 34.56 7.29 14.59
C ASN A 217 34.27 7.88 13.20
N GLY A 218 33.40 8.88 13.09
CA GLY A 218 32.83 9.34 11.83
C GLY A 218 33.64 10.42 11.12
N ASN A 219 33.38 10.58 9.82
CA ASN A 219 34.17 11.41 8.94
C ASN A 219 33.91 12.91 9.16
N THR A 220 34.92 13.74 8.93
CA THR A 220 34.75 15.20 8.89
C THR A 220 35.11 15.71 7.50
N GLY A 221 34.20 16.45 6.87
CA GLY A 221 34.50 17.13 5.61
C GLY A 221 34.39 16.28 4.34
N THR A 222 33.53 15.25 4.31
CA THR A 222 33.42 14.38 3.13
C THR A 222 32.15 14.51 2.31
N THR A 223 32.31 14.27 1.02
CA THR A 223 31.19 14.01 0.11
C THR A 223 30.62 12.64 0.42
N ARG A 224 29.35 12.62 0.86
CA ARG A 224 28.65 11.38 1.22
C ARG A 224 27.89 10.81 0.04
N THR A 225 27.35 11.67 -0.82
CA THR A 225 26.52 11.28 -1.96
C THR A 225 26.52 12.36 -3.04
N LYS A 226 26.10 12.00 -4.25
CA LYS A 226 25.95 12.93 -5.37
C LYS A 226 24.72 13.82 -5.18
N SER A 227 23.54 13.22 -5.02
CA SER A 227 22.27 13.92 -4.80
C SER A 227 21.41 13.16 -3.81
N VAL A 228 20.46 13.85 -3.15
CA VAL A 228 19.43 13.21 -2.33
C VAL A 228 18.06 13.74 -2.78
N THR A 229 17.18 12.83 -3.21
CA THR A 229 15.78 13.10 -3.51
C THR A 229 14.92 12.48 -2.43
N MET A 230 14.00 13.24 -1.85
CA MET A 230 13.12 12.80 -0.77
C MET A 230 11.69 12.75 -1.28
N ASN A 231 11.16 11.53 -1.39
CA ASN A 231 9.78 11.25 -1.77
C ASN A 231 8.95 11.01 -0.50
N GLY A 232 8.42 12.07 0.10
CA GLY A 232 7.61 11.96 1.31
C GLY A 232 6.29 11.23 1.09
N SER A 233 5.96 10.26 1.93
CA SER A 233 4.60 9.71 2.11
C SER A 233 4.43 9.20 3.54
N GLY A 234 3.18 9.03 3.99
CA GLY A 234 2.80 8.47 5.28
C GLY A 234 2.67 9.47 6.45
N SER A 235 2.68 8.96 7.69
CA SER A 235 2.61 9.74 8.93
C SER A 235 4.01 9.93 9.56
N SER A 236 4.15 10.86 10.51
CA SER A 236 5.40 11.19 11.24
C SER A 236 6.36 12.14 10.49
N ASN A 237 7.63 11.75 10.30
CA ASN A 237 8.68 12.58 9.70
C ASN A 237 8.72 12.53 8.15
N GLY A 238 7.80 11.77 7.53
CA GLY A 238 7.80 11.52 6.08
C GLY A 238 9.08 10.81 5.62
N ALA A 239 9.71 11.31 4.55
CA ALA A 239 11.07 10.91 4.19
C ALA A 239 12.09 11.66 5.09
N LEU A 240 12.89 10.91 5.86
CA LEU A 240 13.82 11.49 6.83
C LEU A 240 15.25 11.44 6.34
N PHE A 241 15.92 12.59 6.31
CA PHE A 241 17.35 12.70 6.14
C PHE A 241 17.97 13.43 7.33
N THR A 242 18.97 12.84 7.99
CA THR A 242 19.63 13.48 9.12
C THR A 242 21.14 13.32 9.08
N THR A 243 21.84 14.41 9.33
CA THR A 243 23.28 14.42 9.59
C THR A 243 23.53 14.55 11.09
N THR A 244 24.38 13.70 11.67
CA THR A 244 24.75 13.78 13.09
C THR A 244 26.21 14.21 13.24
N GLY A 245 26.48 15.17 14.12
CA GLY A 245 27.79 15.72 14.37
C GLY A 245 28.78 14.76 15.06
N ASN A 246 30.06 15.02 14.84
CA ASN A 246 31.16 14.27 15.45
C ASN A 246 31.41 14.71 16.91
N SER A 247 31.77 13.77 17.79
CA SER A 247 32.04 14.06 19.20
C SER A 247 33.46 14.55 19.49
N THR A 248 34.38 14.35 18.55
CA THR A 248 35.82 14.65 18.66
C THR A 248 36.25 15.83 17.78
N ALA A 249 35.57 16.05 16.65
CA ALA A 249 35.92 17.08 15.67
C ALA A 249 34.68 17.81 15.13
N ASN A 250 34.90 18.98 14.53
CA ASN A 250 33.84 19.70 13.83
C ASN A 250 33.53 18.97 12.51
N SER A 251 32.27 18.70 12.22
CA SER A 251 31.87 17.91 11.05
C SER A 251 31.19 18.74 9.98
N SER A 252 31.45 18.39 8.72
CA SER A 252 30.81 18.96 7.55
C SER A 252 30.58 17.84 6.55
N ASP A 253 29.33 17.52 6.24
CA ASP A 253 28.97 16.52 5.24
C ASP A 253 28.49 17.23 3.96
N VAL A 254 28.87 16.68 2.80
CA VAL A 254 28.61 17.30 1.49
C VAL A 254 27.77 16.40 0.60
N ILE A 255 26.77 17.00 -0.03
CA ILE A 255 26.03 16.49 -1.19
C ILE A 255 26.47 17.33 -2.40
N THR A 256 27.14 16.71 -3.37
CA THR A 256 27.81 17.49 -4.44
C THR A 256 26.84 18.25 -5.34
N ASN A 257 25.67 17.67 -5.62
CA ASN A 257 24.67 18.21 -6.54
C ASN A 257 23.43 18.69 -5.77
N ALA A 258 22.27 18.07 -5.93
CA ALA A 258 21.01 18.63 -5.44
C ALA A 258 20.48 17.89 -4.20
N LEU A 259 19.84 18.67 -3.32
CA LEU A 259 18.89 18.18 -2.33
C LEU A 259 17.49 18.53 -2.80
N THR A 260 16.66 17.52 -3.06
CA THR A 260 15.35 17.71 -3.68
C THR A 260 14.25 17.15 -2.78
N ALA A 261 13.24 17.97 -2.50
CA ALA A 261 11.94 17.51 -2.01
C ALA A 261 11.00 17.38 -3.21
N SER A 262 10.73 16.16 -3.65
CA SER A 262 10.00 15.86 -4.90
C SER A 262 8.50 15.70 -4.68
N GLN A 263 8.09 15.19 -3.53
CA GLN A 263 6.69 14.95 -3.20
C GLN A 263 6.49 14.80 -1.70
N GLY A 264 5.27 15.03 -1.23
CA GLY A 264 4.87 14.78 0.14
C GLY A 264 5.65 15.57 1.20
N TYR A 265 5.76 14.99 2.39
CA TYR A 265 6.45 15.62 3.51
C TYR A 265 7.87 15.06 3.68
N ALA A 266 8.86 15.95 3.78
CA ALA A 266 10.25 15.59 4.03
C ALA A 266 10.83 16.33 5.24
N THR A 267 11.75 15.67 5.96
CA THR A 267 12.47 16.27 7.09
C THR A 267 13.98 16.20 6.87
N ILE A 268 14.65 17.35 6.90
CA ILE A 268 16.11 17.45 6.89
C ILE A 268 16.58 17.93 8.26
N GLY A 269 17.37 17.10 8.93
CA GLY A 269 17.92 17.37 10.24
C GLY A 269 19.45 17.51 10.27
N VAL A 270 19.95 18.42 11.10
CA VAL A 270 21.35 18.41 11.55
C VAL A 270 21.39 18.38 13.06
N SER A 271 21.91 17.29 13.62
CA SER A 271 22.04 17.11 15.07
C SER A 271 23.50 17.28 15.46
N ALA A 272 23.91 18.48 15.88
CA ALA A 272 25.28 18.72 16.30
C ALA A 272 25.60 18.04 17.63
N ASN A 273 26.88 17.73 17.86
CA ASN A 273 27.33 17.28 19.17
C ASN A 273 27.37 18.48 20.13
N ALA A 274 27.08 18.27 21.42
CA ALA A 274 27.12 19.34 22.41
C ALA A 274 28.48 20.05 22.52
N LEU A 275 29.57 19.42 22.07
CA LEU A 275 30.95 19.94 22.13
C LEU A 275 31.51 20.40 20.79
N LYS A 276 30.81 20.16 19.66
CA LYS A 276 31.34 20.40 18.29
C LYS A 276 30.26 20.92 17.36
N ASN A 277 30.63 21.67 16.32
CA ASN A 277 29.67 22.09 15.31
C ASN A 277 29.45 20.99 14.25
N ALA A 278 28.26 20.98 13.64
CA ALA A 278 27.92 20.10 12.53
C ALA A 278 27.31 20.91 11.38
N ARG A 279 27.72 20.60 10.15
CA ARG A 279 27.22 21.25 8.94
C ARG A 279 26.81 20.22 7.89
N LEU A 280 25.75 20.57 7.17
CA LEU A 280 25.37 19.92 5.92
C LEU A 280 25.48 20.96 4.80
N SER A 281 26.17 20.61 3.72
CA SER A 281 26.25 21.44 2.52
C SER A 281 25.74 20.65 1.31
N ALA A 282 24.90 21.28 0.49
CA ALA A 282 24.49 20.75 -0.80
C ALA A 282 24.81 21.74 -1.93
N GLY A 283 24.95 21.25 -3.16
CA GLY A 283 25.14 22.10 -4.34
C GLY A 283 23.95 23.03 -4.60
N SER A 284 22.73 22.52 -4.46
CA SER A 284 21.48 23.29 -4.57
C SER A 284 20.35 22.67 -3.75
N PHE A 285 19.24 23.41 -3.65
CA PHE A 285 17.98 22.92 -3.11
C PHE A 285 16.85 23.16 -4.10
N SER A 286 16.03 22.12 -4.35
CA SER A 286 14.78 22.24 -5.11
C SER A 286 13.62 21.67 -4.31
N ARG A 287 12.45 22.30 -4.45
CA ARG A 287 11.18 21.83 -3.92
C ARG A 287 10.18 21.79 -5.07
N GLU A 288 9.66 20.61 -5.36
CA GLU A 288 8.59 20.42 -6.32
C GLU A 288 7.23 20.75 -5.70
N SER A 289 6.30 21.24 -6.51
CA SER A 289 4.96 21.59 -6.04
C SER A 289 4.23 20.38 -5.45
N GLY A 290 3.43 20.57 -4.40
CA GLY A 290 2.83 19.47 -3.64
C GLY A 290 3.70 18.95 -2.48
N SER A 291 4.99 19.29 -2.43
CA SER A 291 5.86 18.87 -1.32
C SER A 291 5.99 19.93 -0.22
N SER A 292 6.21 19.48 1.02
CA SER A 292 6.52 20.35 2.17
C SER A 292 7.76 19.85 2.90
N ILE A 293 8.52 20.78 3.49
CA ILE A 293 9.81 20.46 4.08
C ILE A 293 10.03 21.09 5.46
N LEU A 294 10.45 20.26 6.41
CA LEU A 294 10.95 20.70 7.71
C LEU A 294 12.47 20.69 7.71
N PHE A 295 13.07 21.85 7.94
CA PHE A 295 14.47 21.98 8.30
C PHE A 295 14.61 22.04 9.82
N ARG A 296 15.45 21.20 10.43
CA ARG A 296 15.65 21.23 11.87
C ARG A 296 17.09 21.05 12.30
N GLY A 297 17.45 21.60 13.45
CA GLY A 297 18.76 21.38 14.05
C GLY A 297 18.94 22.13 15.37
N SER A 298 19.92 21.71 16.18
CA SER A 298 20.24 22.36 17.45
C SER A 298 20.68 23.80 17.21
N SER A 299 19.80 24.76 17.49
CA SER A 299 20.00 26.18 17.18
C SER A 299 20.25 26.44 15.68
N LEU A 300 19.45 25.80 14.82
CA LEU A 300 19.53 25.89 13.37
C LEU A 300 19.72 27.33 12.87
N GLY A 301 20.85 27.58 12.20
CA GLY A 301 21.10 28.86 11.52
C GLY A 301 21.23 30.08 12.46
N VAL A 302 21.42 29.86 13.77
CA VAL A 302 21.70 30.95 14.74
C VAL A 302 23.17 31.38 14.66
N ASN A 303 24.08 30.42 14.46
CA ASN A 303 25.51 30.68 14.31
C ASN A 303 25.88 30.80 12.83
N THR A 304 26.90 31.60 12.51
CA THR A 304 27.38 31.74 11.12
C THR A 304 27.97 30.43 10.60
N LEU A 305 27.98 30.26 9.27
CA LEU A 305 28.64 29.14 8.59
C LEU A 305 30.14 29.07 8.84
N ALA A 306 30.79 30.15 9.29
CA ALA A 306 32.18 30.14 9.71
C ALA A 306 32.37 29.70 11.17
N SER A 307 31.32 29.83 12.00
CA SER A 307 31.37 29.58 13.44
C SER A 307 31.67 28.13 13.79
N LEU A 308 32.65 27.93 14.68
CA LEU A 308 33.02 26.63 15.25
C LEU A 308 32.43 26.44 16.66
N SER A 309 31.44 27.24 17.03
CA SER A 309 30.77 27.14 18.34
C SER A 309 30.20 25.74 18.56
N ALA A 310 30.43 25.21 19.76
CA ALA A 310 29.90 23.92 20.17
C ALA A 310 28.37 23.88 20.06
N GLY A 311 27.81 22.78 19.55
CA GLY A 311 26.37 22.62 19.36
C GLY A 311 25.76 23.39 18.17
N ALA A 312 26.55 24.16 17.43
CA ALA A 312 26.06 24.86 16.25
C ALA A 312 25.72 23.89 15.11
N ALA A 313 24.52 24.06 14.54
CA ALA A 313 24.02 23.30 13.39
C ALA A 313 23.67 24.23 12.22
N ASN A 314 24.19 23.92 11.04
CA ASN A 314 23.88 24.66 9.82
C ASN A 314 23.58 23.75 8.63
N ILE A 315 22.68 24.23 7.77
CA ILE A 315 22.39 23.66 6.45
C ILE A 315 22.66 24.77 5.43
N SER A 316 23.48 24.50 4.43
CA SER A 316 23.92 25.50 3.44
C SER A 316 23.82 24.98 2.01
N PHE A 317 23.67 25.91 1.06
CA PHE A 317 23.59 25.60 -0.35
C PHE A 317 24.62 26.40 -1.14
N THR A 318 25.33 25.75 -2.06
CA THR A 318 26.30 26.44 -2.93
C THR A 318 25.58 27.43 -3.84
N SER A 319 24.48 26.98 -4.45
CA SER A 319 23.52 27.84 -5.14
C SER A 319 22.36 28.14 -4.18
N ALA A 320 22.14 29.43 -3.90
CA ALA A 320 21.05 29.83 -3.02
C ALA A 320 19.67 29.39 -3.57
N PRO A 321 18.74 28.94 -2.71
CA PRO A 321 17.40 28.60 -3.12
C PRO A 321 16.62 29.85 -3.55
N THR A 322 15.62 29.66 -4.39
CA THR A 322 14.68 30.73 -4.73
C THR A 322 13.89 31.15 -3.49
N LEU A 323 13.87 32.45 -3.21
CA LEU A 323 13.12 33.04 -2.11
C LEU A 323 11.93 33.84 -2.65
N VAL A 324 10.83 33.86 -1.90
CA VAL A 324 9.66 34.71 -2.20
C VAL A 324 9.56 35.83 -1.17
N GLY A 325 9.70 37.07 -1.66
CA GLY A 325 9.81 38.31 -0.88
C GLY A 325 10.87 39.22 -1.52
N SER A 326 11.02 40.45 -1.02
CA SER A 326 11.89 41.47 -1.63
C SER A 326 12.94 42.06 -0.69
N GLY A 327 12.84 41.77 0.61
CA GLY A 327 13.72 42.32 1.64
C GLY A 327 14.97 41.51 1.88
N THR A 328 15.87 42.09 2.68
CA THR A 328 17.09 41.45 3.19
C THR A 328 16.96 41.13 4.68
N THR A 329 18.00 40.56 5.29
CA THR A 329 18.10 40.31 6.73
C THR A 329 17.66 41.53 7.58
N ASN A 330 16.85 41.27 8.60
CA ASN A 330 16.20 42.27 9.48
C ASN A 330 15.17 43.19 8.83
N GLN A 331 14.62 42.83 7.67
CA GLN A 331 13.47 43.51 7.08
C GLN A 331 12.24 42.61 7.12
N THR A 332 11.07 43.21 7.34
CA THR A 332 9.78 42.50 7.36
C THR A 332 9.41 41.89 6.02
N THR A 333 9.96 42.39 4.92
CA THR A 333 9.74 41.89 3.56
C THR A 333 10.72 40.79 3.14
N ILE A 334 11.57 40.29 4.05
CA ILE A 334 12.60 39.30 3.74
C ILE A 334 12.02 38.07 3.04
N GLY A 335 12.72 37.59 2.01
CA GLY A 335 12.32 36.42 1.26
C GLY A 335 12.31 35.15 2.10
N ILE A 336 11.28 34.32 1.91
CA ILE A 336 11.16 32.99 2.53
C ILE A 336 11.42 31.88 1.52
N ILE A 337 11.87 30.72 1.98
CA ILE A 337 11.85 29.50 1.16
C ILE A 337 10.40 29.00 1.14
N ALA A 338 9.67 29.28 0.07
CA ALA A 338 8.24 28.96 -0.02
C ALA A 338 7.99 27.44 0.12
N GLY A 339 7.09 27.08 1.03
CA GLY A 339 6.77 25.69 1.37
C GLY A 339 7.71 24.99 2.36
N ALA A 340 8.67 25.74 2.92
CA ALA A 340 9.56 25.26 3.97
C ALA A 340 9.25 25.91 5.33
N TYR A 341 9.48 25.14 6.40
CA TYR A 341 9.44 25.62 7.77
C TYR A 341 10.58 25.02 8.59
N GLY A 342 10.83 25.59 9.76
CA GLY A 342 12.02 25.34 10.56
C GLY A 342 11.71 24.91 11.98
N ASP A 343 12.67 24.25 12.63
CA ASP A 343 12.73 24.06 14.08
C ASP A 343 14.17 24.25 14.58
N SER A 344 14.32 24.90 15.74
CA SER A 344 15.62 25.13 16.38
C SER A 344 16.05 23.99 17.30
N THR A 345 15.33 22.86 17.29
CA THR A 345 15.67 21.63 18.01
C THR A 345 15.91 20.48 17.03
N SER A 346 16.92 19.64 17.28
CA SER A 346 17.31 18.57 16.33
C SER A 346 16.28 17.46 16.17
N GLY A 347 15.36 17.31 17.12
CA GLY A 347 14.24 16.36 17.10
C GLY A 347 12.87 17.02 17.01
N GLY A 348 12.80 18.32 16.78
CA GLY A 348 11.54 19.05 16.69
C GLY A 348 10.67 18.60 15.52
N ASP A 349 9.37 18.77 15.68
CA ASP A 349 8.35 18.50 14.66
C ASP A 349 7.95 19.77 13.87
N GLY A 350 8.62 20.90 14.14
CA GLY A 350 8.36 22.20 13.53
C GLY A 350 7.29 23.03 14.23
N LYS A 351 6.54 22.45 15.17
CA LYS A 351 5.43 23.11 15.85
C LYS A 351 5.88 24.34 16.64
N ALA A 352 7.05 24.26 17.28
CA ALA A 352 7.62 25.36 18.07
C ALA A 352 8.36 26.39 17.20
N GLY A 353 8.57 26.11 15.91
CA GLY A 353 9.34 26.94 14.99
C GLY A 353 8.51 27.97 14.23
N GLY A 354 8.70 28.01 12.91
CA GLY A 354 8.11 29.01 12.00
C GLY A 354 8.67 28.93 10.57
N LEU A 355 8.39 29.94 9.75
CA LEU A 355 8.92 30.04 8.39
C LEU A 355 10.45 30.20 8.39
N VAL A 356 11.09 29.75 7.31
CA VAL A 356 12.54 29.83 7.12
C VAL A 356 12.93 30.69 5.93
N THR A 357 14.11 31.29 6.03
CA THR A 357 14.80 32.01 4.97
C THR A 357 16.16 31.36 4.69
N TYR A 358 16.85 31.84 3.66
CA TYR A 358 18.24 31.51 3.39
C TYR A 358 19.10 32.77 3.48
N ASP A 359 20.16 32.70 4.28
CA ASP A 359 21.16 33.75 4.41
C ASP A 359 22.54 33.18 4.06
N SER A 360 23.31 33.83 3.19
CA SER A 360 24.63 33.33 2.77
C SER A 360 25.63 33.23 3.92
N THR A 361 25.40 33.93 5.04
CA THR A 361 26.21 33.91 6.25
C THR A 361 25.79 32.81 7.22
N TYR A 362 24.51 32.46 7.29
CA TYR A 362 23.95 31.53 8.29
C TYR A 362 23.44 30.20 7.72
N GLY A 363 23.23 30.14 6.40
CA GLY A 363 22.51 29.06 5.73
C GLY A 363 21.00 29.18 5.90
N VAL A 364 20.32 28.03 5.96
CA VAL A 364 18.89 27.96 6.31
C VAL A 364 18.69 28.36 7.77
N ARG A 365 17.79 29.30 8.03
CA ARG A 365 17.46 29.76 9.39
C ARG A 365 15.99 30.16 9.51
N LEU A 366 15.48 30.15 10.74
CA LEU A 366 14.19 30.74 11.08
C LEU A 366 14.22 32.26 10.87
N LEU A 367 13.08 32.83 10.49
CA LEU A 367 12.89 34.28 10.50
C LEU A 367 12.94 34.80 11.95
N ASN A 368 13.54 35.98 12.13
CA ASN A 368 13.62 36.65 13.41
C ASN A 368 12.25 37.27 13.76
N THR A 369 11.65 36.79 14.84
CA THR A 369 10.30 37.20 15.27
C THR A 369 10.19 38.67 15.66
N SER A 370 11.30 39.37 15.96
CA SER A 370 11.26 40.79 16.37
C SER A 370 11.57 41.79 15.26
N THR A 371 12.26 41.37 14.19
CA THR A 371 12.73 42.29 13.13
C THR A 371 12.24 41.92 11.73
N GLU A 372 11.87 40.66 11.49
CA GLU A 372 11.53 40.15 10.16
C GLU A 372 10.03 39.86 10.00
N TYR A 373 9.23 40.28 10.99
CA TYR A 373 7.76 40.23 10.94
C TYR A 373 7.14 41.56 11.37
N THR A 374 5.99 41.90 10.79
CA THR A 374 5.04 42.83 11.40
C THR A 374 4.07 42.08 12.32
N ALA A 375 3.60 42.73 13.38
CA ALA A 375 2.76 42.09 14.39
C ALA A 375 1.27 41.98 13.98
N ALA A 376 0.86 42.70 12.93
CA ALA A 376 -0.51 42.73 12.44
C ALA A 376 -0.57 43.18 10.98
N ILE A 377 -1.62 42.75 10.27
CA ILE A 377 -2.00 43.27 8.96
C ILE A 377 -2.57 44.69 9.12
N THR A 378 -2.24 45.59 8.21
CA THR A 378 -2.95 46.86 8.05
C THR A 378 -3.85 46.79 6.82
N SER A 379 -5.14 47.10 6.98
CA SER A 379 -6.11 47.12 5.86
C SER A 379 -5.62 48.05 4.74
N GLY A 380 -5.53 47.54 3.51
CA GLY A 380 -5.06 48.28 2.34
C GLY A 380 -3.55 48.35 2.16
N GLN A 381 -2.77 47.65 3.00
CA GLN A 381 -1.30 47.65 2.84
C GLN A 381 -0.89 47.02 1.50
N THR A 382 0.17 47.57 0.91
CA THR A 382 0.74 47.13 -0.37
C THR A 382 2.15 46.56 -0.22
N GLN A 383 2.83 46.89 0.88
CA GLN A 383 4.11 46.29 1.23
C GLN A 383 3.89 44.81 1.57
N ALA A 384 4.62 43.93 0.88
CA ALA A 384 4.55 42.49 1.13
C ALA A 384 5.37 42.15 2.38
N ASP A 385 4.81 42.46 3.56
CA ASP A 385 5.42 42.10 4.84
C ASP A 385 5.11 40.64 5.19
N ASN A 386 6.06 39.96 5.81
CA ASN A 386 5.79 38.76 6.57
C ASN A 386 5.05 39.19 7.85
N VAL A 387 3.89 38.61 8.12
CA VAL A 387 3.07 38.96 9.30
C VAL A 387 3.08 37.81 10.30
N LEU A 388 3.27 38.11 11.59
CA LEU A 388 3.19 37.15 12.68
C LEU A 388 2.25 37.66 13.78
N TYR A 389 1.11 36.98 13.93
CA TYR A 389 0.26 37.13 15.11
C TYR A 389 0.73 36.16 16.20
N GLN A 390 1.52 36.67 17.15
CA GLN A 390 2.00 35.90 18.30
C GLN A 390 1.16 36.17 19.55
N ARG A 391 0.50 35.14 20.08
CA ARG A 391 -0.47 35.22 21.18
C ARG A 391 -0.14 34.27 22.33
N ALA A 392 -0.38 34.73 23.55
CA ALA A 392 -0.31 33.93 24.78
C ALA A 392 -1.60 34.12 25.61
N SER A 393 -1.95 33.12 26.42
CA SER A 393 -3.12 33.11 27.30
C SER A 393 -3.27 34.36 28.15
N GLY A 394 -4.51 34.84 28.27
CA GLY A 394 -4.86 36.03 29.03
C GLY A 394 -4.83 37.34 28.24
N GLY A 395 -4.45 37.33 26.95
CA GLY A 395 -4.66 38.47 26.05
C GLY A 395 -6.11 38.57 25.55
N ALA A 396 -6.53 39.74 25.03
CA ALA A 396 -7.83 39.88 24.34
C ALA A 396 -7.76 39.33 22.91
N SER A 397 -8.80 38.69 22.36
CA SER A 397 -8.81 38.26 20.94
C SER A 397 -8.37 39.40 20.02
N GLN A 398 -7.58 39.07 18.99
CA GLN A 398 -7.26 40.05 17.95
C GLN A 398 -8.15 39.75 16.74
N ASP A 399 -9.12 40.62 16.55
CA ASP A 399 -10.02 40.58 15.41
C ASP A 399 -9.68 41.77 14.52
N ILE A 400 -9.32 41.50 13.27
CA ILE A 400 -9.13 42.51 12.23
C ILE A 400 -10.17 42.33 11.15
N ASN A 401 -10.79 43.43 10.74
CA ASN A 401 -11.66 43.47 9.59
C ASN A 401 -10.99 44.26 8.46
N LEU A 402 -10.73 43.60 7.33
CA LEU A 402 -10.24 44.24 6.12
C LEU A 402 -11.37 45.02 5.44
N THR A 403 -11.11 46.27 5.14
CA THR A 403 -12.09 47.21 4.56
C THR A 403 -11.68 47.67 3.16
N HIS A 404 -10.41 47.50 2.77
CA HIS A 404 -9.92 47.81 1.44
C HIS A 404 -10.06 46.61 0.52
N THR A 405 -10.32 46.89 -0.77
CA THR A 405 -10.52 45.86 -1.81
C THR A 405 -9.39 44.84 -1.86
N VAL A 406 -8.14 45.28 -1.74
CA VAL A 406 -6.97 44.39 -1.70
C VAL A 406 -6.05 44.80 -0.57
N THR A 407 -5.63 43.82 0.23
CA THR A 407 -4.57 43.96 1.24
C THR A 407 -3.51 42.92 0.94
N THR A 408 -2.25 43.33 0.78
CA THR A 408 -1.15 42.45 0.38
C THR A 408 -0.21 42.15 1.55
N ILE A 409 0.24 40.91 1.67
CA ILE A 409 1.32 40.46 2.57
C ILE A 409 2.27 39.55 1.81
N ASN A 410 3.47 39.32 2.35
CA ASN A 410 4.31 38.24 1.85
C ASN A 410 3.84 36.88 2.37
N SER A 411 3.71 36.72 3.68
CA SER A 411 3.32 35.47 4.33
C SER A 411 2.50 35.72 5.59
N LEU A 412 1.67 34.74 5.99
CA LEU A 412 0.89 34.81 7.23
C LEU A 412 1.34 33.74 8.23
N SER A 413 1.73 34.17 9.43
CA SER A 413 2.04 33.29 10.56
C SER A 413 1.09 33.57 11.73
N LEU A 414 0.50 32.51 12.30
CA LEU A 414 -0.32 32.55 13.50
C LEU A 414 0.33 31.64 14.55
N LYS A 415 0.68 32.18 15.72
CA LYS A 415 1.32 31.41 16.79
C LYS A 415 0.64 31.67 18.12
N ILE A 416 -0.13 30.70 18.61
CA ILE A 416 -0.92 30.79 19.84
C ILE A 416 -0.36 29.80 20.87
N THR A 417 -0.08 30.28 22.09
CA THR A 417 0.57 29.49 23.16
C THR A 417 -0.10 29.73 24.53
N GLY A 418 0.23 28.91 25.53
CA GLY A 418 -0.19 29.10 26.92
C GLY A 418 -1.34 28.18 27.39
N ALA A 419 -1.99 28.54 28.51
CA ALA A 419 -3.06 27.74 29.13
C ALA A 419 -4.41 27.60 28.35
N GLY A 420 -4.91 28.63 27.66
CA GLY A 420 -6.14 28.57 26.85
C GLY A 420 -7.28 29.46 27.32
N THR A 421 -7.03 30.77 27.42
CA THR A 421 -8.07 31.76 27.69
C THR A 421 -7.95 32.93 26.70
N ASN A 422 -8.81 32.93 25.68
CA ASN A 422 -9.09 34.07 24.78
C ASN A 422 -7.92 34.50 23.87
N SER A 423 -7.15 33.55 23.35
CA SER A 423 -5.93 33.84 22.56
C SER A 423 -6.11 33.77 21.05
N GLY A 424 -7.35 33.68 20.56
CA GLY A 424 -7.69 33.54 19.15
C GLY A 424 -7.28 34.73 18.28
N VAL A 425 -7.23 34.45 16.98
CA VAL A 425 -6.98 35.44 15.93
C VAL A 425 -8.04 35.27 14.85
N THR A 426 -8.79 36.34 14.57
CA THR A 426 -9.79 36.38 13.49
C THR A 426 -9.39 37.44 12.47
N ILE A 427 -9.24 37.03 11.21
CA ILE A 427 -9.03 37.93 10.08
C ILE A 427 -10.28 37.85 9.20
N SER A 428 -11.13 38.88 9.25
CA SER A 428 -12.34 39.02 8.44
C SER A 428 -12.18 40.10 7.39
N GLY A 429 -13.16 40.24 6.50
CA GLY A 429 -13.20 41.39 5.59
C GLY A 429 -14.61 41.69 5.10
N ASP A 430 -14.83 42.94 4.72
CA ASP A 430 -16.06 43.41 4.08
C ASP A 430 -16.28 42.70 2.74
N ALA A 431 -17.51 42.70 2.23
CA ALA A 431 -17.83 42.06 0.96
C ALA A 431 -16.93 42.58 -0.18
N GLY A 432 -16.35 41.65 -0.96
CA GLY A 432 -15.46 41.97 -2.09
C GLY A 432 -14.01 42.25 -1.73
N THR A 433 -13.62 42.18 -0.44
CA THR A 433 -12.21 42.32 -0.03
C THR A 433 -11.40 41.05 -0.29
N THR A 434 -10.12 41.25 -0.60
CA THR A 434 -9.14 40.20 -0.89
C THR A 434 -7.90 40.35 -0.01
N LEU A 435 -7.53 39.28 0.69
CA LEU A 435 -6.21 39.14 1.29
C LEU A 435 -5.28 38.45 0.29
N LYS A 436 -4.30 39.19 -0.23
CA LYS A 436 -3.31 38.70 -1.18
C LYS A 436 -2.04 38.28 -0.44
N ILE A 437 -1.66 37.01 -0.56
CA ILE A 437 -0.49 36.42 0.09
C ILE A 437 0.54 36.11 -1.00
N ASN A 438 1.53 36.99 -1.15
CA ASN A 438 2.49 36.95 -2.25
C ASN A 438 3.28 35.63 -2.32
N SER A 439 3.61 35.02 -1.17
CA SER A 439 4.32 33.73 -1.12
C SER A 439 3.43 32.49 -1.15
N GLY A 440 2.11 32.68 -1.06
CA GLY A 440 1.16 31.58 -0.81
C GLY A 440 1.31 30.90 0.56
N ALA A 441 2.25 31.31 1.42
CA ALA A 441 2.57 30.61 2.66
C ALA A 441 1.70 31.06 3.85
N ILE A 442 1.08 30.08 4.51
CA ILE A 442 0.38 30.22 5.78
C ILE A 442 0.96 29.22 6.79
N PHE A 443 1.48 29.70 7.91
CA PHE A 443 1.96 28.88 9.01
C PHE A 443 1.10 29.12 10.25
N ALA A 444 0.45 28.09 10.77
CA ALA A 444 -0.44 28.21 11.92
C ALA A 444 -0.04 27.20 13.01
N SER A 445 0.31 27.69 14.20
CA SER A 445 0.70 26.85 15.33
C SER A 445 -0.08 27.25 16.59
N GLN A 446 -0.98 26.36 17.01
CA GLN A 446 -1.71 26.46 18.26
C GLN A 446 -1.15 25.42 19.24
N GLN A 447 -0.39 25.89 20.21
CA GLN A 447 0.25 25.10 21.25
C GLN A 447 -0.38 25.34 22.62
N VAL A 448 -1.69 25.58 22.66
CA VAL A 448 -2.42 25.82 23.90
C VAL A 448 -2.57 24.51 24.67
N THR A 449 -2.36 24.51 25.99
CA THR A 449 -2.41 23.28 26.80
C THR A 449 -3.85 22.77 26.99
N ALA A 450 -4.81 23.68 27.23
CA ALA A 450 -6.23 23.39 27.34
C ALA A 450 -7.02 24.32 26.41
N ALA A 451 -6.90 24.08 25.10
CA ALA A 451 -7.57 24.90 24.09
C ALA A 451 -9.09 24.90 24.29
N ASN A 452 -9.71 26.06 24.07
CA ASN A 452 -11.16 26.22 23.99
C ASN A 452 -11.55 26.90 22.67
N ALA A 453 -12.85 27.02 22.36
CA ALA A 453 -13.30 27.57 21.08
C ALA A 453 -12.86 29.03 20.81
N THR A 454 -12.62 29.84 21.85
CA THR A 454 -12.17 31.24 21.72
C THR A 454 -10.67 31.37 21.42
N ASP A 455 -9.93 30.27 21.40
CA ASP A 455 -8.52 30.24 20.98
C ASP A 455 -8.36 29.95 19.48
N ALA A 456 -9.46 29.94 18.72
CA ALA A 456 -9.47 29.58 17.30
C ALA A 456 -8.66 30.54 16.42
N MET A 457 -8.09 29.98 15.35
CA MET A 457 -7.47 30.72 14.27
C MET A 457 -8.44 30.74 13.09
N THR A 458 -8.94 31.92 12.72
CA THR A 458 -10.02 32.04 11.73
C THR A 458 -9.64 33.00 10.61
N LEU A 459 -9.73 32.52 9.37
CA LEU A 459 -9.62 33.32 8.15
C LEU A 459 -11.00 33.35 7.47
N SER A 460 -11.63 34.52 7.52
CA SER A 460 -12.99 34.76 7.00
C SER A 460 -13.07 36.03 6.16
N VAL A 461 -11.98 36.36 5.47
CA VAL A 461 -12.02 37.32 4.35
C VAL A 461 -12.80 36.70 3.18
N PRO A 462 -13.48 37.48 2.32
CA PRO A 462 -14.18 36.90 1.16
C PRO A 462 -13.26 36.09 0.27
N THR A 463 -12.09 36.63 -0.08
CA THR A 463 -11.12 35.98 -0.96
C THR A 463 -9.71 35.98 -0.34
N ILE A 464 -9.04 34.84 -0.41
CA ILE A 464 -7.59 34.69 -0.24
C ILE A 464 -6.98 34.46 -1.63
N ASP A 465 -6.14 35.39 -2.08
CA ASP A 465 -5.40 35.28 -3.35
C ASP A 465 -3.95 34.86 -3.07
N LEU A 466 -3.53 33.73 -3.65
CA LEU A 466 -2.18 33.16 -3.50
C LEU A 466 -1.17 33.72 -4.51
N ASN A 467 -1.57 34.72 -5.30
CA ASN A 467 -0.71 35.50 -6.19
C ASN A 467 0.13 34.65 -7.16
N GLY A 468 -0.50 33.70 -7.83
CA GLY A 468 0.17 32.82 -8.78
C GLY A 468 1.13 31.79 -8.18
N HIS A 469 1.34 31.75 -6.86
CA HIS A 469 2.22 30.79 -6.18
C HIS A 469 1.40 29.62 -5.63
N GLU A 470 2.01 28.45 -5.46
CA GLU A 470 1.39 27.36 -4.69
C GLU A 470 1.03 27.83 -3.28
N GLY A 471 -0.22 27.59 -2.86
CA GLY A 471 -0.62 27.84 -1.49
C GLY A 471 -0.04 26.76 -0.58
N VAL A 472 0.80 27.11 0.39
CA VAL A 472 1.33 26.14 1.35
C VAL A 472 0.85 26.48 2.75
N ILE A 473 -0.02 25.63 3.29
CA ILE A 473 -0.71 25.82 4.56
C ILE A 473 -0.23 24.75 5.55
N GLN A 474 0.66 25.15 6.46
CA GLN A 474 1.22 24.27 7.50
C GLN A 474 0.54 24.54 8.82
N VAL A 475 -0.15 23.54 9.38
CA VAL A 475 -0.96 23.70 10.59
C VAL A 475 -0.55 22.71 11.67
N PHE A 476 -0.35 23.22 12.88
CA PHE A 476 -0.05 22.45 14.07
C PHE A 476 -1.01 22.85 15.17
N THR A 477 -1.66 21.87 15.80
CA THR A 477 -2.61 22.10 16.90
C THR A 477 -2.35 21.10 18.02
N ASN A 478 -2.52 21.50 19.28
CA ASN A 478 -2.56 20.57 20.42
C ASN A 478 -3.94 19.90 20.51
N GLY A 479 -4.00 18.73 21.16
CA GLY A 479 -5.28 18.08 21.48
C GLY A 479 -6.05 17.54 20.27
N VAL A 480 -5.37 17.21 19.17
CA VAL A 480 -6.00 16.63 17.98
C VAL A 480 -6.54 15.24 18.29
N SER A 481 -7.85 15.04 18.12
CA SER A 481 -8.51 13.76 18.34
C SER A 481 -9.42 13.41 17.16
N ASN A 482 -8.87 12.66 16.19
CA ASN A 482 -9.57 12.18 14.98
C ASN A 482 -10.34 13.25 14.19
N GLY A 483 -9.99 14.53 14.37
CA GLY A 483 -10.66 15.66 13.77
C GLY A 483 -11.47 16.51 14.75
N ASN A 484 -11.82 16.05 15.94
CA ASN A 484 -12.44 16.90 16.96
C ASN A 484 -11.40 17.80 17.66
N THR A 485 -10.66 18.59 16.86
CA THR A 485 -9.63 19.49 17.35
C THR A 485 -10.29 20.74 17.89
N VAL A 486 -9.97 21.11 19.12
CA VAL A 486 -10.43 22.37 19.69
C VAL A 486 -9.56 23.51 19.16
N ALA A 487 -10.19 24.58 18.67
CA ALA A 487 -9.53 25.73 18.04
C ALA A 487 -8.59 25.39 16.85
N PRO A 488 -9.09 24.71 15.80
CA PRO A 488 -8.32 24.45 14.58
C PRO A 488 -8.13 25.72 13.74
N LEU A 489 -7.33 25.65 12.68
CA LEU A 489 -7.36 26.68 11.64
C LEU A 489 -8.66 26.51 10.83
N THR A 490 -9.51 27.53 10.83
CA THR A 490 -10.75 27.56 10.04
C THR A 490 -10.61 28.59 8.92
N ILE A 491 -10.90 28.17 7.70
CA ILE A 491 -10.88 29.02 6.50
C ILE A 491 -12.26 28.97 5.86
N SER A 492 -13.01 30.07 5.92
CA SER A 492 -14.30 30.24 5.24
C SER A 492 -14.18 31.01 3.92
N SER A 493 -12.98 31.50 3.60
CA SER A 493 -12.66 32.25 2.39
C SER A 493 -12.70 31.42 1.12
N VAL A 494 -13.01 32.06 -0.01
CA VAL A 494 -12.66 31.54 -1.33
C VAL A 494 -11.15 31.64 -1.50
N ILE A 495 -10.49 30.52 -1.69
CA ILE A 495 -9.05 30.49 -2.02
C ILE A 495 -8.93 30.52 -3.55
N THR A 496 -8.17 31.46 -4.09
CA THR A 496 -7.91 31.59 -5.52
C THR A 496 -6.41 31.60 -5.81
N ASN A 497 -6.08 31.22 -7.03
CA ASN A 497 -4.71 31.21 -7.54
C ASN A 497 -4.74 31.37 -9.07
N ASP A 498 -4.33 32.54 -9.57
CA ASP A 498 -4.35 32.90 -10.99
C ASP A 498 -3.16 32.30 -11.80
N GLY A 499 -2.20 31.66 -11.13
CA GLY A 499 -1.00 31.09 -11.75
C GLY A 499 -1.09 29.61 -12.11
N GLY A 500 -2.27 28.99 -12.01
CA GLY A 500 -2.43 27.57 -12.31
C GLY A 500 -1.98 26.60 -11.21
N ASN A 501 -1.55 27.13 -10.06
CA ASN A 501 -0.98 26.34 -8.97
C ASN A 501 -2.05 25.89 -7.95
N GLY A 502 -1.73 24.81 -7.23
CA GLY A 502 -2.61 24.18 -6.25
C GLY A 502 -2.46 24.70 -4.82
N VAL A 503 -2.99 23.93 -3.86
CA VAL A 503 -2.86 24.19 -2.42
C VAL A 503 -2.39 22.93 -1.70
N THR A 504 -1.32 23.05 -0.94
CA THR A 504 -0.69 21.98 -0.16
C THR A 504 -0.91 22.20 1.33
N PHE A 505 -1.53 21.23 1.97
CA PHE A 505 -1.79 21.17 3.40
C PHE A 505 -0.82 20.22 4.10
N GLY A 506 -0.35 20.59 5.28
CA GLY A 506 0.50 19.74 6.10
C GLY A 506 0.55 20.16 7.57
N GLY A 507 1.47 19.53 8.31
CA GLY A 507 1.66 19.69 9.74
C GLY A 507 0.95 18.60 10.55
N THR A 508 0.92 18.73 11.87
CA THR A 508 0.28 17.74 12.77
C THR A 508 -1.09 18.19 13.28
N GLY A 509 -1.57 19.34 12.81
CA GLY A 509 -2.82 19.95 13.22
C GLY A 509 -3.98 19.74 12.26
N GLN A 510 -5.05 20.49 12.49
CA GLN A 510 -6.24 20.45 11.66
C GLN A 510 -6.52 21.77 10.95
N THR A 511 -6.82 21.66 9.65
CA THR A 511 -7.45 22.71 8.85
C THR A 511 -8.89 22.34 8.53
N ILE A 512 -9.80 23.30 8.64
CA ILE A 512 -11.20 23.17 8.22
C ILE A 512 -11.49 24.17 7.11
N LEU A 513 -11.87 23.67 5.94
CA LEU A 513 -12.44 24.49 4.88
C LEU A 513 -13.96 24.56 5.07
N THR A 514 -14.48 25.76 5.28
CA THR A 514 -15.91 26.03 5.50
C THR A 514 -16.41 27.09 4.50
N GLY A 515 -17.61 27.65 4.75
CA GLY A 515 -18.23 28.63 3.87
C GLY A 515 -19.11 27.99 2.79
N SER A 516 -19.73 28.85 1.98
CA SER A 516 -20.74 28.49 0.97
C SER A 516 -20.25 28.61 -0.47
N ALA A 517 -19.04 29.09 -0.70
CA ALA A 517 -18.47 29.29 -2.03
C ALA A 517 -17.30 28.32 -2.30
N ALA A 518 -17.18 27.86 -3.54
CA ALA A 518 -16.07 27.02 -3.97
C ALA A 518 -14.77 27.82 -4.07
N SER A 519 -13.65 27.14 -3.82
CA SER A 519 -12.32 27.68 -4.14
C SER A 519 -12.06 27.58 -5.65
N THR A 520 -11.29 28.51 -6.21
CA THR A 520 -11.15 28.70 -7.67
C THR A 520 -9.74 28.49 -8.20
N TYR A 521 -8.79 28.07 -7.37
CA TYR A 521 -7.48 27.61 -7.85
C TYR A 521 -7.64 26.38 -8.75
N THR A 522 -6.75 26.20 -9.73
CA THR A 522 -6.88 25.15 -10.76
C THR A 522 -5.87 24.01 -10.61
N GLY A 523 -4.80 24.18 -9.82
CA GLY A 523 -3.88 23.10 -9.50
C GLY A 523 -4.43 22.12 -8.44
N ALA A 524 -3.75 21.00 -8.26
CA ALA A 524 -4.17 19.95 -7.34
C ALA A 524 -4.17 20.41 -5.87
N THR A 525 -5.11 19.91 -5.09
CA THR A 525 -5.04 19.95 -3.63
C THR A 525 -4.18 18.81 -3.15
N THR A 526 -3.14 19.12 -2.37
CA THR A 526 -2.26 18.11 -1.80
C THR A 526 -2.40 18.06 -0.28
N LEU A 527 -2.57 16.87 0.29
CA LEU A 527 -2.55 16.63 1.73
C LEU A 527 -1.33 15.78 2.09
N ASN A 528 -0.33 16.40 2.70
CA ASN A 528 0.91 15.73 3.09
C ASN A 528 0.83 15.11 4.47
N SER A 529 0.17 15.77 5.42
CA SER A 529 0.03 15.33 6.80
C SER A 529 -1.07 16.10 7.53
N GLY A 530 -1.36 15.73 8.77
CA GLY A 530 -2.37 16.41 9.59
C GLY A 530 -3.79 16.02 9.21
N ILE A 531 -4.75 16.89 9.49
CA ILE A 531 -6.15 16.67 9.19
C ILE A 531 -6.67 17.80 8.29
N LEU A 532 -7.22 17.45 7.14
CA LEU A 532 -7.98 18.37 6.31
C LEU A 532 -9.46 17.99 6.37
N ARG A 533 -10.30 18.92 6.80
CA ARG A 533 -11.76 18.75 6.76
C ARG A 533 -12.38 19.61 5.68
N LEU A 534 -13.10 18.96 4.77
CA LEU A 534 -13.96 19.59 3.78
C LEU A 534 -15.37 19.74 4.35
N ASN A 535 -15.67 20.90 4.93
CA ASN A 535 -16.93 21.21 5.61
C ASN A 535 -17.63 22.45 5.05
N LYS A 536 -17.60 22.62 3.73
CA LYS A 536 -18.39 23.64 3.04
C LYS A 536 -19.87 23.25 3.05
N SER A 537 -20.77 24.24 3.05
CA SER A 537 -22.22 24.04 3.27
C SER A 537 -23.00 23.61 2.03
N VAL A 538 -22.36 23.48 0.87
CA VAL A 538 -22.96 23.07 -0.40
C VAL A 538 -22.21 21.83 -0.94
N LEU A 539 -22.89 21.01 -1.74
CA LEU A 539 -22.28 19.87 -2.44
C LEU A 539 -21.33 20.38 -3.53
N ASN A 540 -20.29 19.61 -3.83
CA ASN A 540 -19.30 19.79 -4.91
C ASN A 540 -18.48 21.08 -4.86
N ILE A 541 -18.41 21.76 -3.70
CA ILE A 541 -17.62 22.99 -3.52
C ILE A 541 -16.44 22.85 -2.56
N GLY A 542 -16.25 21.66 -1.97
CA GLY A 542 -15.13 21.39 -1.05
C GLY A 542 -13.80 21.53 -1.78
N LEU A 543 -13.58 20.66 -2.76
CA LEU A 543 -12.46 20.67 -3.72
C LEU A 543 -13.00 20.62 -5.15
N THR A 544 -12.52 21.51 -6.02
CA THR A 544 -12.91 21.61 -7.44
C THR A 544 -11.87 21.02 -8.39
N THR A 545 -10.73 20.59 -7.87
CA THR A 545 -9.58 20.06 -8.60
C THR A 545 -9.13 18.72 -8.02
N ASP A 546 -8.14 18.10 -8.67
CA ASP A 546 -7.56 16.82 -8.25
C ASP A 546 -7.06 16.86 -6.80
N LEU A 547 -7.16 15.72 -6.12
CA LEU A 547 -6.69 15.51 -4.76
C LEU A 547 -5.54 14.51 -4.74
N VAL A 548 -4.42 14.90 -4.14
CA VAL A 548 -3.29 14.02 -3.86
C VAL A 548 -3.09 13.90 -2.35
N MET A 549 -3.27 12.70 -1.80
CA MET A 549 -3.03 12.40 -0.39
C MET A 549 -1.70 11.65 -0.24
N ASN A 550 -0.66 12.36 0.22
CA ASN A 550 0.61 11.75 0.57
C ASN A 550 0.59 11.19 2.01
N GLY A 551 -0.31 11.69 2.86
CA GLY A 551 -0.49 11.26 4.24
C GLY A 551 -1.73 11.89 4.87
N GLY A 552 -1.76 11.93 6.20
CA GLY A 552 -2.81 12.62 6.97
C GLY A 552 -4.19 11.95 6.93
N LEU A 553 -5.20 12.68 7.40
CA LEU A 553 -6.60 12.28 7.45
C LEU A 553 -7.45 13.32 6.69
N LEU A 554 -8.14 12.89 5.64
CA LEU A 554 -9.17 13.71 4.99
C LEU A 554 -10.53 13.34 5.57
N LEU A 555 -11.24 14.34 6.09
CA LEU A 555 -12.65 14.26 6.49
C LEU A 555 -13.49 15.05 5.50
N LYS A 556 -14.63 14.53 5.06
CA LYS A 556 -15.47 15.21 4.07
C LYS A 556 -16.95 14.98 4.26
N ASN A 557 -17.74 15.97 3.86
CA ASN A 557 -19.18 15.80 3.62
C ASN A 557 -19.44 14.91 2.39
N THR A 558 -20.71 14.59 2.13
CA THR A 558 -21.15 13.96 0.88
C THR A 558 -20.79 14.84 -0.32
N ASN A 559 -20.29 14.21 -1.39
CA ASN A 559 -19.87 14.85 -2.65
C ASN A 559 -19.08 16.14 -2.39
N ALA A 560 -18.02 16.07 -1.60
CA ALA A 560 -17.23 17.26 -1.28
C ALA A 560 -16.18 17.56 -2.35
N ILE A 561 -15.90 16.58 -3.20
CA ILE A 561 -14.91 16.63 -4.27
C ILE A 561 -15.68 16.65 -5.59
N ALA A 562 -15.22 17.44 -6.56
CA ALA A 562 -15.90 17.51 -7.85
C ALA A 562 -15.81 16.17 -8.61
N ASP A 563 -16.90 15.82 -9.30
CA ASP A 563 -17.02 14.61 -10.13
C ASP A 563 -15.97 14.53 -11.26
N THR A 564 -15.36 15.65 -11.62
CA THR A 564 -14.28 15.74 -12.62
C THR A 564 -12.88 15.53 -12.02
N ALA A 565 -12.73 15.57 -10.70
CA ALA A 565 -11.44 15.48 -10.03
C ALA A 565 -10.97 14.04 -9.93
N SER A 566 -9.66 13.83 -10.08
CA SER A 566 -8.99 12.57 -9.79
C SER A 566 -8.49 12.55 -8.34
N VAL A 567 -8.57 11.40 -7.68
CA VAL A 567 -8.08 11.21 -6.31
C VAL A 567 -6.95 10.20 -6.30
N THR A 568 -5.77 10.61 -5.81
CA THR A 568 -4.60 9.75 -5.61
C THR A 568 -4.30 9.62 -4.12
N ILE A 569 -4.22 8.40 -3.60
CA ILE A 569 -3.82 8.09 -2.23
C ILE A 569 -2.47 7.36 -2.25
N ASN A 570 -1.42 8.09 -1.91
CA ASN A 570 -0.09 7.53 -1.64
C ASN A 570 0.04 7.09 -0.17
N GLY A 571 -0.70 7.72 0.73
CA GLY A 571 -0.76 7.38 2.16
C GLY A 571 -1.86 8.14 2.90
N GLY A 572 -2.04 7.83 4.18
CA GLY A 572 -3.09 8.45 5.01
C GLY A 572 -4.46 7.76 4.87
N THR A 573 -5.51 8.45 5.32
CA THR A 573 -6.88 7.90 5.36
C THR A 573 -7.87 8.85 4.70
N PHE A 574 -8.53 8.38 3.63
CA PHE A 574 -9.64 9.05 2.95
C PHE A 574 -10.97 8.66 3.60
N THR A 575 -11.65 9.60 4.25
CA THR A 575 -12.81 9.30 5.11
C THR A 575 -14.12 9.80 4.54
N PHE A 576 -15.14 8.96 4.50
CA PHE A 576 -16.51 9.30 4.08
C PHE A 576 -17.36 9.83 5.24
N ASP A 577 -16.81 10.71 6.06
CA ASP A 577 -17.51 11.38 7.16
C ASP A 577 -16.80 12.71 7.45
N SER A 578 -17.57 13.74 7.78
CA SER A 578 -17.07 15.05 8.22
C SER A 578 -17.00 15.17 9.74
N THR A 579 -17.70 14.28 10.43
CA THR A 579 -17.71 14.10 11.88
C THR A 579 -16.81 12.94 12.29
N THR A 580 -16.53 12.83 13.59
CA THR A 580 -15.77 11.72 14.16
C THR A 580 -16.70 10.69 14.81
N SER A 581 -18.01 10.81 14.60
CA SER A 581 -18.99 9.92 15.23
C SER A 581 -19.09 8.63 14.45
N SER A 582 -19.22 7.49 15.12
CA SER A 582 -19.50 6.18 14.52
C SER A 582 -20.90 6.09 13.87
N GLY A 583 -21.49 7.23 13.51
CA GLY A 583 -22.80 7.34 12.92
C GLY A 583 -22.75 6.97 11.45
N ASN A 584 -23.30 5.80 11.14
CA ASN A 584 -23.55 5.29 9.79
C ASN A 584 -24.37 6.27 8.94
N ASN A 585 -23.71 7.25 8.33
CA ASN A 585 -24.32 8.08 7.31
C ASN A 585 -23.98 7.49 5.93
N GLY A 586 -25.00 7.33 5.08
CA GLY A 586 -24.86 6.90 3.68
C GLY A 586 -24.20 7.98 2.82
N HIS A 587 -22.98 8.37 3.18
CA HIS A 587 -22.21 9.38 2.47
C HIS A 587 -21.87 8.87 1.08
N GLN A 588 -22.04 9.75 0.10
CA GLN A 588 -21.76 9.46 -1.30
C GLN A 588 -20.56 10.27 -1.74
N GLU A 589 -19.80 9.73 -2.69
CA GLU A 589 -18.77 10.46 -3.40
C GLU A 589 -18.69 9.99 -4.84
N THR A 590 -18.57 10.94 -5.76
CA THR A 590 -18.35 10.68 -7.19
C THR A 590 -17.10 11.41 -7.62
N ILE A 591 -16.17 10.70 -8.26
CA ILE A 591 -14.92 11.27 -8.77
C ILE A 591 -14.66 10.75 -10.18
N ASN A 592 -13.67 11.36 -10.85
CA ASN A 592 -13.27 10.94 -12.18
C ASN A 592 -12.42 9.68 -12.12
N ASN A 593 -11.17 9.78 -11.66
CA ASN A 593 -10.27 8.63 -11.54
C ASN A 593 -9.83 8.42 -10.10
N PHE A 594 -9.49 7.18 -9.77
CA PHE A 594 -8.98 6.80 -8.45
C PHE A 594 -7.65 6.06 -8.57
N THR A 595 -6.64 6.46 -7.80
CA THR A 595 -5.38 5.74 -7.69
C THR A 595 -5.03 5.51 -6.23
N MET A 596 -4.77 4.26 -5.83
CA MET A 596 -4.33 3.88 -4.49
C MET A 596 -2.96 3.21 -4.56
N ASN A 597 -1.95 3.93 -4.13
CA ASN A 597 -0.57 3.44 -3.96
C ASN A 597 -0.29 3.03 -2.51
N GLY A 598 -1.21 3.31 -1.59
CA GLY A 598 -1.13 3.00 -0.17
C GLY A 598 -2.30 3.62 0.60
N GLY A 599 -2.16 3.74 1.92
CA GLY A 599 -3.20 4.35 2.76
C GLY A 599 -4.46 3.49 2.90
N ALA A 600 -5.57 4.15 3.26
CA ALA A 600 -6.86 3.51 3.50
C ALA A 600 -8.05 4.39 3.09
N VAL A 601 -9.17 3.74 2.78
CA VAL A 601 -10.51 4.34 2.72
C VAL A 601 -11.29 3.89 3.94
N SER A 602 -11.92 4.80 4.69
CA SER A 602 -12.50 4.49 6.01
C SER A 602 -13.74 5.32 6.36
N ASN A 603 -14.38 4.92 7.48
CA ASN A 603 -15.55 5.53 8.13
C ASN A 603 -16.62 5.97 7.13
N HIS A 604 -17.20 4.98 6.48
CA HIS A 604 -18.35 5.07 5.59
C HIS A 604 -19.51 4.34 6.26
N GLY A 605 -20.71 4.91 6.30
CA GLY A 605 -21.87 4.24 6.91
C GLY A 605 -22.41 3.07 6.09
N THR A 606 -23.37 2.34 6.67
CA THR A 606 -24.22 1.42 5.89
C THR A 606 -24.95 2.22 4.80
N GLY A 607 -24.79 1.85 3.53
CA GLY A 607 -25.36 2.58 2.39
C GLY A 607 -24.51 3.75 1.87
N ALA A 608 -23.26 3.88 2.29
CA ALA A 608 -22.32 4.81 1.65
C ALA A 608 -21.97 4.32 0.23
N SER A 609 -21.80 5.23 -0.72
CA SER A 609 -21.46 4.88 -2.11
C SER A 609 -20.20 5.62 -2.57
N PHE A 610 -19.34 4.90 -3.28
CA PHE A 610 -18.17 5.46 -3.93
C PHE A 610 -18.21 5.15 -5.43
N THR A 611 -18.39 6.19 -6.24
CA THR A 611 -18.49 6.09 -7.69
C THR A 611 -17.26 6.71 -8.36
N ILE A 612 -16.66 5.95 -9.27
CA ILE A 612 -15.50 6.34 -10.06
C ILE A 612 -15.94 6.29 -11.54
N ASN A 613 -16.06 7.47 -12.16
CA ASN A 613 -16.56 7.61 -13.53
C ASN A 613 -15.57 7.11 -14.59
N GLY A 614 -14.28 7.19 -14.29
CA GLY A 614 -13.16 6.72 -15.10
C GLY A 614 -12.50 5.50 -14.48
N ASP A 615 -11.18 5.51 -14.44
CA ASP A 615 -10.37 4.35 -14.08
C ASP A 615 -10.05 4.31 -12.58
N ALA A 616 -9.94 3.09 -12.04
CA ALA A 616 -9.49 2.82 -10.68
C ALA A 616 -8.21 1.98 -10.72
N THR A 617 -7.10 2.48 -10.18
CA THR A 617 -5.82 1.75 -10.11
C THR A 617 -5.40 1.50 -8.66
N LEU A 618 -5.22 0.24 -8.27
CA LEU A 618 -4.81 -0.16 -6.94
C LEU A 618 -3.46 -0.87 -7.02
N ASN A 619 -2.39 -0.14 -6.72
CA ASN A 619 -1.02 -0.65 -6.68
C ASN A 619 -0.69 -1.23 -5.30
N ALA A 620 -1.30 -0.72 -4.23
CA ALA A 620 -1.25 -1.30 -2.89
C ALA A 620 -2.47 -0.87 -2.07
N GLY A 621 -2.56 -1.33 -0.81
CA GLY A 621 -3.68 -1.03 0.07
C GLY A 621 -4.93 -1.87 -0.21
N ASN A 622 -5.98 -1.61 0.56
CA ASN A 622 -7.27 -2.27 0.42
C ASN A 622 -8.37 -1.23 0.17
N LEU A 623 -8.97 -1.25 -1.02
CA LEU A 623 -10.18 -0.49 -1.29
C LEU A 623 -11.38 -1.28 -0.77
N ILE A 624 -12.00 -0.76 0.28
CA ILE A 624 -13.05 -1.46 1.01
C ILE A 624 -14.05 -0.46 1.58
N MET A 625 -15.34 -0.72 1.35
CA MET A 625 -16.45 -0.01 2.02
C MET A 625 -16.86 -0.76 3.30
N ASN A 626 -17.90 -0.32 4.01
CA ASN A 626 -18.44 -1.03 5.18
C ASN A 626 -19.58 -1.91 4.69
N GLN A 627 -20.11 -2.73 5.60
CA GLN A 627 -21.24 -3.60 5.30
C GLN A 627 -22.39 -2.80 4.65
N GLY A 628 -22.88 -3.27 3.50
CA GLY A 628 -23.90 -2.59 2.71
C GLY A 628 -23.47 -1.28 2.05
N GLY A 629 -22.17 -1.00 1.93
CA GLY A 629 -21.66 0.12 1.14
C GLY A 629 -21.33 -0.30 -0.30
N ASP A 630 -21.47 0.64 -1.23
CA ASP A 630 -21.35 0.39 -2.66
C ASP A 630 -20.04 0.96 -3.24
N ILE A 631 -19.48 0.24 -4.21
CA ILE A 631 -18.36 0.70 -5.05
C ILE A 631 -18.78 0.54 -6.51
N THR A 632 -18.65 1.59 -7.31
CA THR A 632 -18.86 1.53 -8.76
C THR A 632 -17.65 2.08 -9.49
N VAL A 633 -17.12 1.32 -10.45
CA VAL A 633 -16.07 1.77 -11.38
C VAL A 633 -16.58 1.61 -12.81
N ALA A 634 -16.78 2.73 -13.49
CA ALA A 634 -17.30 2.74 -14.86
C ALA A 634 -16.20 2.51 -15.92
N GLY A 635 -14.95 2.87 -15.63
CA GLY A 635 -13.77 2.58 -16.45
C GLY A 635 -13.10 1.25 -16.10
N ILE A 636 -11.78 1.21 -16.21
CA ILE A 636 -10.96 0.03 -15.95
C ILE A 636 -10.55 -0.01 -14.48
N THR A 637 -10.75 -1.15 -13.83
CA THR A 637 -10.18 -1.46 -12.51
C THR A 637 -8.87 -2.22 -12.67
N THR A 638 -7.74 -1.56 -12.41
CA THR A 638 -6.40 -2.15 -12.49
C THR A 638 -5.90 -2.53 -11.08
N LEU A 639 -5.48 -3.78 -10.91
CA LEU A 639 -5.05 -4.38 -9.65
C LEU A 639 -3.60 -4.87 -9.80
N ASN A 640 -2.64 -4.11 -9.27
CA ASN A 640 -1.19 -4.35 -9.39
C ASN A 640 -0.53 -4.62 -8.02
N GLY A 641 -1.17 -5.45 -7.20
CA GLY A 641 -0.73 -5.73 -5.82
C GLY A 641 -1.64 -5.11 -4.74
N GLY A 642 -2.52 -4.18 -5.12
CA GLY A 642 -3.63 -3.74 -4.27
C GLY A 642 -4.78 -4.75 -4.22
N LEU A 643 -5.61 -4.64 -3.18
CA LEU A 643 -6.78 -5.49 -2.95
C LEU A 643 -8.07 -4.66 -3.10
N LEU A 644 -9.03 -5.19 -3.85
CA LEU A 644 -10.42 -4.73 -3.79
C LEU A 644 -11.22 -5.70 -2.92
N THR A 645 -11.87 -5.20 -1.86
CA THR A 645 -12.78 -6.01 -1.04
C THR A 645 -14.22 -5.58 -1.23
N ALA A 646 -15.03 -6.43 -1.87
CA ALA A 646 -16.47 -6.30 -1.90
C ALA A 646 -17.03 -6.70 -0.52
N LYS A 647 -17.86 -5.85 0.07
CA LYS A 647 -18.45 -6.10 1.38
C LYS A 647 -19.75 -6.86 1.33
N ASP A 648 -20.03 -7.55 2.44
CA ASP A 648 -21.25 -8.27 2.68
C ASP A 648 -22.46 -7.33 2.79
N SER A 649 -23.63 -7.90 2.59
CA SER A 649 -24.89 -7.18 2.69
C SER A 649 -25.26 -6.93 4.16
N THR A 650 -26.09 -5.92 4.41
CA THR A 650 -26.73 -5.73 5.71
C THR A 650 -27.98 -6.61 5.89
N SER A 651 -28.38 -7.34 4.83
CA SER A 651 -29.58 -8.19 4.79
C SER A 651 -29.25 -9.68 4.76
N THR A 652 -30.11 -10.51 5.37
CA THR A 652 -30.04 -11.97 5.35
C THR A 652 -30.69 -12.60 4.11
N THR A 653 -31.51 -11.83 3.38
CA THR A 653 -32.33 -12.35 2.27
C THR A 653 -32.00 -11.74 0.92
N VAL A 654 -31.53 -10.49 0.89
CA VAL A 654 -31.23 -9.76 -0.35
C VAL A 654 -29.81 -9.24 -0.35
N PHE A 655 -29.22 -9.15 -1.55
CA PHE A 655 -27.96 -8.45 -1.74
C PHE A 655 -28.23 -6.94 -1.76
N ASN A 656 -27.58 -6.18 -0.88
CA ASN A 656 -27.73 -4.73 -0.78
C ASN A 656 -26.43 -3.96 -0.48
N GLY A 657 -25.29 -4.66 -0.50
CA GLY A 657 -23.97 -4.05 -0.70
C GLY A 657 -23.46 -4.50 -2.06
N LEU A 658 -23.27 -3.56 -2.98
CA LEU A 658 -23.01 -3.81 -4.39
C LEU A 658 -21.63 -3.30 -4.78
N THR A 659 -20.82 -4.17 -5.37
CA THR A 659 -19.59 -3.76 -6.08
C THR A 659 -19.81 -3.95 -7.57
N SER A 660 -19.76 -2.88 -8.36
CA SER A 660 -19.97 -2.92 -9.81
C SER A 660 -18.71 -2.48 -10.53
N LEU A 661 -18.11 -3.39 -11.30
CA LEU A 661 -16.91 -3.11 -12.08
C LEU A 661 -17.25 -3.23 -13.57
N ASN A 662 -16.70 -2.36 -14.40
CA ASN A 662 -16.77 -2.54 -15.84
C ASN A 662 -15.68 -3.52 -16.32
N THR A 663 -14.48 -3.04 -16.65
CA THR A 663 -13.37 -3.92 -17.06
C THR A 663 -12.38 -4.10 -15.92
N VAL A 664 -11.76 -5.28 -15.79
CA VAL A 664 -10.79 -5.58 -14.72
C VAL A 664 -9.47 -6.05 -15.32
N HIS A 665 -8.37 -5.40 -14.92
CA HIS A 665 -7.01 -5.80 -15.22
C HIS A 665 -6.29 -6.23 -13.93
N ILE A 666 -5.72 -7.43 -13.92
CA ILE A 666 -4.95 -7.95 -12.79
C ILE A 666 -3.53 -8.25 -13.25
N THR A 667 -2.53 -7.74 -12.53
CA THR A 667 -1.12 -8.05 -12.77
C THR A 667 -0.58 -8.84 -11.58
N ASN A 668 -0.02 -10.03 -11.81
CA ASN A 668 0.58 -10.82 -10.74
C ASN A 668 1.82 -10.10 -10.17
N THR A 669 1.96 -10.14 -8.85
CA THR A 669 3.10 -9.55 -8.14
C THR A 669 4.38 -10.35 -8.44
N ALA A 670 5.53 -9.72 -8.21
CA ALA A 670 6.84 -10.35 -8.44
C ALA A 670 7.09 -11.58 -7.54
N SER A 671 6.48 -11.61 -6.35
CA SER A 671 6.63 -12.67 -5.36
C SER A 671 5.46 -12.70 -4.37
N GLY A 672 5.30 -13.81 -3.65
CA GLY A 672 4.31 -13.97 -2.58
C GLY A 672 2.92 -14.30 -3.08
N ALA A 673 2.04 -14.69 -2.16
CA ALA A 673 0.63 -14.94 -2.45
C ALA A 673 -0.11 -13.63 -2.73
N TYR A 674 -0.98 -13.62 -3.73
CA TYR A 674 -1.76 -12.44 -4.10
C TYR A 674 -3.25 -12.77 -4.27
N THR A 675 -4.08 -12.15 -3.45
CA THR A 675 -5.54 -12.10 -3.64
C THR A 675 -5.89 -10.73 -4.18
N ALA A 676 -6.33 -10.67 -5.43
CA ALA A 676 -6.62 -9.40 -6.10
C ALA A 676 -8.01 -8.86 -5.72
N ILE A 677 -8.98 -9.76 -5.57
CA ILE A 677 -10.36 -9.41 -5.17
C ILE A 677 -10.81 -10.36 -4.07
N ALA A 678 -11.32 -9.79 -2.98
CA ALA A 678 -11.95 -10.52 -1.90
C ALA A 678 -13.46 -10.21 -1.85
N LEU A 679 -14.29 -11.24 -1.78
CA LEU A 679 -15.73 -11.11 -1.59
C LEU A 679 -16.06 -11.54 -0.17
N THR A 680 -16.55 -10.60 0.64
CA THR A 680 -16.80 -10.86 2.07
C THR A 680 -17.89 -11.93 2.23
N SER A 681 -17.61 -12.98 2.99
CA SER A 681 -18.59 -13.99 3.41
C SER A 681 -19.17 -13.63 4.78
N ASN A 682 -20.36 -14.14 5.10
CA ASN A 682 -21.01 -13.87 6.37
C ASN A 682 -21.78 -15.10 6.89
N ALA A 683 -21.82 -15.27 8.23
CA ALA A 683 -22.51 -16.38 8.87
C ALA A 683 -24.05 -16.27 8.78
N THR A 684 -24.58 -15.05 8.69
CA THR A 684 -26.02 -14.77 8.79
C THR A 684 -26.52 -13.92 7.62
N ASN A 685 -25.85 -12.81 7.33
CA ASN A 685 -26.21 -11.95 6.21
C ASN A 685 -25.80 -12.60 4.88
N LYS A 686 -26.36 -12.12 3.77
CA LYS A 686 -25.83 -12.43 2.45
C LYS A 686 -24.39 -11.93 2.36
N GLY A 687 -23.54 -12.76 1.76
CA GLY A 687 -22.17 -12.37 1.42
C GLY A 687 -22.14 -11.23 0.42
N ALA A 688 -20.94 -10.86 -0.01
CA ALA A 688 -20.74 -9.80 -0.97
C ALA A 688 -21.23 -10.20 -2.36
N GLN A 689 -21.75 -9.24 -3.12
CA GLN A 689 -22.04 -9.38 -4.54
C GLN A 689 -21.15 -8.43 -5.33
N LEU A 690 -20.37 -8.99 -6.25
CA LEU A 690 -19.64 -8.22 -7.25
C LEU A 690 -20.24 -8.48 -8.63
N THR A 691 -20.60 -7.44 -9.36
CA THR A 691 -21.15 -7.48 -10.72
C THR A 691 -20.09 -7.02 -11.72
N LEU A 692 -19.81 -7.86 -12.73
CA LEU A 692 -18.88 -7.55 -13.81
C LEU A 692 -19.63 -7.20 -15.10
N ASN A 693 -19.46 -5.94 -15.53
CA ASN A 693 -20.10 -5.37 -16.72
C ASN A 693 -19.20 -5.37 -17.98
N GLY A 694 -17.95 -5.83 -17.85
CA GLY A 694 -16.94 -5.91 -18.91
C GLY A 694 -16.11 -7.19 -18.80
N ASP A 695 -14.88 -7.15 -19.30
CA ASP A 695 -13.99 -8.32 -19.41
C ASP A 695 -12.91 -8.34 -18.32
N ILE A 696 -12.22 -9.48 -18.20
CA ILE A 696 -11.05 -9.63 -17.32
C ILE A 696 -9.80 -9.88 -18.17
N THR A 697 -8.74 -9.12 -17.90
CA THR A 697 -7.38 -9.43 -18.37
C THR A 697 -6.48 -9.70 -17.18
N PHE A 698 -5.79 -10.84 -17.21
CA PHE A 698 -4.77 -11.20 -16.24
C PHE A 698 -3.39 -11.26 -16.91
N THR A 699 -2.41 -10.62 -16.29
CA THR A 699 -1.00 -10.69 -16.70
C THR A 699 -0.22 -11.51 -15.69
N GLY A 700 0.23 -12.69 -16.12
CA GLY A 700 1.07 -13.59 -15.32
C GLY A 700 2.48 -13.04 -15.09
N ASN A 701 3.13 -13.53 -14.04
CA ASN A 701 4.52 -13.22 -13.71
C ASN A 701 5.39 -14.49 -13.88
N GLY A 702 6.49 -14.38 -14.61
CA GLY A 702 7.36 -15.51 -14.96
C GLY A 702 8.21 -16.08 -13.82
N THR A 703 8.18 -15.46 -12.63
CA THR A 703 8.93 -15.92 -11.45
C THR A 703 8.03 -16.28 -10.26
N ASN A 704 6.84 -15.69 -10.15
CA ASN A 704 5.94 -15.98 -9.03
C ASN A 704 5.17 -17.30 -9.26
N THR A 705 5.52 -18.32 -8.47
CA THR A 705 4.87 -19.65 -8.51
C THR A 705 3.56 -19.71 -7.74
N ASN A 706 3.16 -18.64 -7.04
CA ASN A 706 1.89 -18.58 -6.34
C ASN A 706 0.76 -18.21 -7.30
N THR A 707 -0.35 -18.93 -7.21
CA THR A 707 -1.57 -18.61 -7.94
C THR A 707 -2.21 -17.33 -7.43
N VAL A 708 -2.68 -16.48 -8.35
CA VAL A 708 -3.48 -15.30 -8.00
C VAL A 708 -4.94 -15.70 -7.78
N LYS A 709 -5.58 -15.10 -6.77
CA LYS A 709 -6.92 -15.49 -6.33
C LYS A 709 -7.94 -14.36 -6.45
N ILE A 710 -9.16 -14.77 -6.78
CA ILE A 710 -10.41 -14.07 -6.48
C ILE A 710 -11.20 -14.99 -5.55
N ALA A 711 -11.39 -14.57 -4.30
CA ALA A 711 -11.77 -15.49 -3.23
C ALA A 711 -12.84 -14.92 -2.29
N SER A 712 -13.56 -15.83 -1.63
CA SER A 712 -14.37 -15.48 -0.46
C SER A 712 -13.43 -15.22 0.73
N THR A 713 -13.78 -14.30 1.62
CA THR A 713 -12.94 -14.01 2.80
C THR A 713 -12.84 -15.19 3.77
N ASP A 714 -13.88 -16.01 3.85
CA ASP A 714 -13.91 -17.23 4.66
C ASP A 714 -14.85 -18.25 4.00
N SER A 715 -14.27 -19.37 3.53
CA SER A 715 -14.99 -20.45 2.87
C SER A 715 -15.78 -21.36 3.82
N ALA A 716 -15.60 -21.23 5.13
CA ALA A 716 -16.34 -22.00 6.13
C ALA A 716 -17.72 -21.40 6.46
N LEU A 717 -17.96 -20.14 6.07
CA LEU A 717 -19.23 -19.45 6.34
C LEU A 717 -20.32 -19.81 5.33
N ALA A 718 -21.56 -19.88 5.82
CA ALA A 718 -22.71 -20.33 5.04
C ALA A 718 -23.03 -19.42 3.84
N ASN A 719 -22.94 -18.10 4.00
CA ASN A 719 -23.20 -17.16 2.93
C ASN A 719 -21.87 -16.64 2.38
N GLN A 720 -21.32 -17.39 1.42
CA GLN A 720 -20.16 -16.96 0.64
C GLN A 720 -20.50 -15.81 -0.32
N GLY A 721 -19.47 -15.09 -0.78
CA GLY A 721 -19.64 -14.05 -1.78
C GLY A 721 -19.83 -14.61 -3.19
N VAL A 722 -20.53 -13.86 -4.05
CA VAL A 722 -20.86 -14.26 -5.43
C VAL A 722 -20.35 -13.24 -6.44
N PHE A 723 -19.88 -13.73 -7.58
CA PHE A 723 -19.37 -12.93 -8.69
C PHE A 723 -20.32 -13.07 -9.89
N ARG A 724 -21.03 -12.00 -10.23
CA ARG A 724 -22.05 -11.96 -11.27
C ARG A 724 -21.50 -11.55 -12.62
N LEU A 725 -21.89 -12.28 -13.65
CA LEU A 725 -21.55 -12.00 -15.05
C LEU A 725 -22.75 -11.37 -15.76
N GLU A 726 -22.67 -10.09 -16.11
CA GLU A 726 -23.75 -9.42 -16.86
C GLU A 726 -23.67 -9.73 -18.36
N GLY A 727 -23.88 -10.98 -18.74
CA GLY A 727 -23.69 -11.45 -20.11
C GLY A 727 -22.45 -12.32 -20.27
N THR A 728 -22.10 -12.68 -21.51
CA THR A 728 -20.89 -13.47 -21.80
C THR A 728 -19.64 -12.59 -21.69
N ARG A 729 -18.69 -12.98 -20.84
CA ARG A 729 -17.46 -12.23 -20.52
C ARG A 729 -16.21 -12.95 -20.99
N THR A 730 -15.26 -12.18 -21.52
CA THR A 730 -13.96 -12.70 -21.94
C THR A 730 -12.95 -12.59 -20.83
N PHE A 731 -12.35 -13.72 -20.46
CA PHE A 731 -11.25 -13.80 -19.49
C PHE A 731 -9.98 -14.12 -20.26
N THR A 732 -9.14 -13.11 -20.47
CA THR A 732 -7.83 -13.22 -21.12
C THR A 732 -6.77 -13.48 -20.07
N ILE A 733 -6.31 -14.73 -19.95
CA ILE A 733 -5.36 -15.13 -18.91
C ILE A 733 -3.97 -15.32 -19.51
N GLY A 734 -3.05 -14.42 -19.19
CA GLY A 734 -1.64 -14.55 -19.53
C GLY A 734 -0.94 -15.59 -18.65
N ASN A 735 0.02 -16.31 -19.24
CA ASN A 735 0.75 -17.36 -18.55
C ASN A 735 1.84 -16.80 -17.61
N GLY A 736 1.87 -17.27 -16.37
CA GLY A 736 2.92 -17.04 -15.38
C GLY A 736 3.66 -18.34 -15.02
N ALA A 737 4.33 -18.34 -13.87
CA ALA A 737 5.05 -19.52 -13.36
C ALA A 737 4.17 -20.46 -12.50
N ALA A 738 2.96 -20.03 -12.12
CA ALA A 738 2.03 -20.85 -11.35
C ALA A 738 1.32 -21.87 -12.26
N ALA A 739 0.99 -23.06 -11.74
CA ALA A 739 0.29 -24.09 -12.53
C ALA A 739 -1.14 -23.66 -12.91
N ASN A 740 -1.83 -23.03 -11.95
CA ASN A 740 -3.04 -22.25 -12.18
C ASN A 740 -2.65 -20.78 -12.02
N ASP A 741 -2.86 -19.97 -13.06
CA ASP A 741 -2.45 -18.57 -13.07
C ASP A 741 -3.42 -17.70 -12.27
N LEU A 742 -4.71 -17.87 -12.54
CA LEU A 742 -5.81 -17.21 -11.84
C LEU A 742 -6.83 -18.24 -11.38
N THR A 743 -7.19 -18.20 -10.10
CA THR A 743 -8.24 -19.04 -9.51
C THR A 743 -9.42 -18.20 -9.02
N PHE A 744 -10.63 -18.56 -9.45
CA PHE A 744 -11.88 -18.12 -8.84
C PHE A 744 -12.33 -19.14 -7.80
N GLU A 745 -12.21 -18.78 -6.52
CA GLU A 745 -12.74 -19.58 -5.41
C GLU A 745 -14.21 -19.23 -5.10
N THR A 746 -14.70 -18.09 -5.61
CA THR A 746 -16.09 -17.68 -5.52
C THR A 746 -16.94 -18.27 -6.64
N ALA A 747 -18.25 -18.36 -6.41
CA ALA A 747 -19.21 -18.77 -7.42
C ALA A 747 -19.35 -17.71 -8.52
N LEU A 748 -19.19 -18.11 -9.79
CA LEU A 748 -19.66 -17.35 -10.93
C LEU A 748 -21.16 -17.61 -11.14
N VAL A 749 -21.97 -16.56 -11.21
CA VAL A 749 -23.42 -16.66 -11.34
C VAL A 749 -23.96 -15.67 -12.39
N ASP A 750 -25.20 -15.88 -12.82
CA ASP A 750 -25.85 -14.98 -13.79
C ASP A 750 -26.04 -13.58 -13.25
N GLY A 751 -25.93 -12.62 -14.17
CA GLY A 751 -26.30 -11.24 -14.02
C GLY A 751 -27.82 -11.02 -14.09
N THR A 752 -28.21 -9.83 -14.52
CA THR A 752 -29.57 -9.51 -14.99
C THR A 752 -29.81 -10.14 -16.35
N THR A 753 -28.72 -10.39 -17.07
CA THR A 753 -28.64 -11.18 -18.30
C THR A 753 -27.90 -12.49 -18.02
N SER A 754 -28.17 -13.52 -18.85
CA SER A 754 -27.49 -14.81 -18.76
C SER A 754 -25.99 -14.65 -18.94
N GLY A 755 -25.22 -15.09 -17.95
CA GLY A 755 -23.77 -15.01 -17.88
C GLY A 755 -23.12 -16.13 -18.68
N GLY A 756 -22.02 -15.84 -19.37
CA GLY A 756 -21.19 -16.84 -20.06
C GLY A 756 -19.72 -16.52 -19.91
N LEU A 757 -18.85 -17.47 -20.24
CA LEU A 757 -17.40 -17.33 -20.07
C LEU A 757 -16.66 -17.68 -21.37
N ILE A 758 -15.85 -16.76 -21.87
CA ILE A 758 -14.89 -17.02 -22.94
C ILE A 758 -13.48 -16.97 -22.34
N LYS A 759 -12.83 -18.12 -22.20
CA LYS A 759 -11.44 -18.21 -21.76
C LYS A 759 -10.50 -18.11 -22.97
N THR A 760 -9.62 -17.13 -22.94
CA THR A 760 -8.53 -16.93 -23.91
C THR A 760 -7.21 -16.63 -23.19
N GLY A 761 -6.15 -16.35 -23.94
CA GLY A 761 -4.79 -16.26 -23.41
C GLY A 761 -4.18 -17.62 -23.09
N THR A 762 -2.86 -17.68 -23.03
CA THR A 762 -2.10 -18.94 -22.95
C THR A 762 -2.09 -19.57 -21.56
N GLY A 763 -2.43 -18.82 -20.51
CA GLY A 763 -2.41 -19.29 -19.12
C GLY A 763 -3.61 -20.15 -18.74
N THR A 764 -3.61 -20.63 -17.50
CA THR A 764 -4.64 -21.51 -16.93
C THR A 764 -5.57 -20.76 -15.97
N LEU A 765 -6.88 -20.81 -16.25
CA LEU A 765 -7.94 -20.33 -15.35
C LEU A 765 -8.48 -21.52 -14.54
N ALA A 766 -8.50 -21.41 -13.21
CA ALA A 766 -9.13 -22.42 -12.35
C ALA A 766 -10.45 -21.89 -11.75
N LEU A 767 -11.49 -22.73 -11.79
CA LEU A 767 -12.79 -22.50 -11.16
C LEU A 767 -12.96 -23.47 -10.00
N SER A 768 -12.97 -22.94 -8.78
CA SER A 768 -13.07 -23.71 -7.53
C SER A 768 -14.37 -23.46 -6.77
N GLY A 769 -15.12 -22.42 -7.14
CA GLY A 769 -16.47 -22.14 -6.62
C GLY A 769 -17.57 -22.98 -7.27
N ALA A 770 -18.79 -22.87 -6.74
CA ALA A 770 -19.97 -23.51 -7.32
C ALA A 770 -20.61 -22.59 -8.37
N ASN A 771 -20.29 -22.81 -9.65
CA ASN A 771 -20.68 -21.89 -10.71
C ASN A 771 -22.04 -22.28 -11.30
N THR A 772 -22.94 -21.29 -11.40
CA THR A 772 -24.33 -21.50 -11.79
C THR A 772 -24.81 -20.53 -12.88
N TYR A 773 -23.88 -19.90 -13.62
CA TYR A 773 -24.25 -19.10 -14.79
C TYR A 773 -24.84 -20.00 -15.90
N SER A 774 -25.82 -19.49 -16.63
CA SER A 774 -26.64 -20.26 -17.57
C SER A 774 -26.14 -20.24 -19.01
N GLY A 775 -25.14 -19.42 -19.34
CA GLY A 775 -24.47 -19.39 -20.63
C GLY A 775 -23.34 -20.42 -20.74
N SER A 776 -22.83 -20.59 -21.96
CA SER A 776 -21.76 -21.55 -22.27
C SER A 776 -20.38 -21.04 -21.82
N THR A 777 -19.46 -21.99 -21.64
CA THR A 777 -18.03 -21.75 -21.41
C THR A 777 -17.24 -22.11 -22.66
N ALA A 778 -16.67 -21.14 -23.36
CA ALA A 778 -15.81 -21.37 -24.52
C ALA A 778 -14.33 -21.21 -24.12
N VAL A 779 -13.56 -22.29 -24.19
CA VAL A 779 -12.12 -22.31 -23.92
C VAL A 779 -11.37 -22.24 -25.24
N ASN A 780 -11.06 -21.02 -25.70
CA ASN A 780 -10.46 -20.79 -27.01
C ASN A 780 -8.93 -20.91 -26.99
N ALA A 781 -8.28 -20.65 -25.85
CA ALA A 781 -6.83 -20.79 -25.69
C ALA A 781 -6.43 -21.04 -24.23
N GLY A 782 -5.24 -21.64 -24.05
CA GLY A 782 -4.72 -22.01 -22.74
C GLY A 782 -5.57 -23.10 -22.08
N GLY A 783 -5.56 -23.11 -20.73
CA GLY A 783 -6.28 -24.11 -19.94
C GLY A 783 -7.45 -23.55 -19.13
N LEU A 784 -8.48 -24.37 -18.98
CA LEU A 784 -9.49 -24.25 -17.93
C LEU A 784 -9.38 -25.46 -17.00
N THR A 785 -9.32 -25.21 -15.69
CA THR A 785 -9.40 -26.26 -14.67
C THR A 785 -10.68 -26.07 -13.87
N LEU A 786 -11.56 -27.06 -13.86
CA LEU A 786 -12.61 -27.15 -12.85
C LEU A 786 -12.04 -27.92 -11.66
N SER A 787 -11.60 -27.20 -10.63
CA SER A 787 -10.91 -27.77 -9.46
C SER A 787 -11.80 -28.75 -8.69
N GLN A 788 -11.21 -29.60 -7.85
CA GLN A 788 -11.94 -30.60 -7.04
C GLN A 788 -13.13 -30.06 -6.23
N THR A 789 -13.04 -28.82 -5.71
CA THR A 789 -14.14 -28.18 -4.97
C THR A 789 -15.14 -27.46 -5.88
N GLY A 790 -14.78 -27.25 -7.15
CA GLY A 790 -15.56 -26.51 -8.13
C GLY A 790 -16.73 -27.33 -8.67
N SER A 791 -17.77 -26.63 -9.08
CA SER A 791 -18.85 -27.23 -9.88
C SER A 791 -19.30 -26.34 -11.02
N LEU A 792 -19.81 -26.97 -12.09
CA LEU A 792 -20.50 -26.30 -13.20
C LEU A 792 -21.92 -26.84 -13.30
N THR A 793 -22.89 -25.93 -13.32
CA THR A 793 -24.29 -26.28 -13.58
C THR A 793 -24.62 -26.17 -15.06
N PHE A 794 -25.25 -27.21 -15.59
CA PHE A 794 -25.79 -27.26 -16.94
C PHE A 794 -27.32 -27.26 -16.90
N PHE A 795 -27.93 -26.28 -17.54
CA PHE A 795 -29.37 -26.13 -17.66
C PHE A 795 -29.85 -26.86 -18.92
N ILE A 796 -30.66 -27.89 -18.73
CA ILE A 796 -31.11 -28.77 -19.81
C ILE A 796 -32.53 -28.41 -20.21
N GLY A 797 -32.74 -28.08 -21.48
CA GLY A 797 -34.02 -27.66 -22.04
C GLY A 797 -34.61 -28.64 -23.07
N ALA A 798 -35.20 -28.11 -24.13
CA ALA A 798 -35.59 -28.87 -25.31
C ALA A 798 -34.38 -29.59 -25.93
N ASN A 799 -34.61 -30.54 -26.85
CA ASN A 799 -33.53 -31.30 -27.51
C ASN A 799 -32.44 -30.37 -28.06
N GLY A 800 -31.19 -30.58 -27.65
CA GLY A 800 -30.04 -29.75 -28.05
C GLY A 800 -29.96 -28.33 -27.43
N VAL A 801 -30.87 -27.97 -26.52
CA VAL A 801 -30.86 -26.66 -25.84
C VAL A 801 -30.24 -26.81 -24.45
N ASN A 802 -29.00 -26.36 -24.31
CA ASN A 802 -28.25 -26.36 -23.06
C ASN A 802 -27.07 -25.38 -23.13
N ASN A 803 -26.50 -25.02 -21.99
CA ASN A 803 -25.13 -24.51 -21.95
C ASN A 803 -24.11 -25.65 -22.07
N ALA A 804 -22.92 -25.33 -22.56
CA ALA A 804 -21.88 -26.31 -22.85
C ALA A 804 -20.49 -25.78 -22.54
N VAL A 805 -19.50 -26.68 -22.44
CA VAL A 805 -18.07 -26.37 -22.50
C VAL A 805 -17.57 -26.68 -23.92
N THR A 806 -17.06 -25.66 -24.61
CA THR A 806 -16.63 -25.74 -26.01
C THR A 806 -15.27 -25.09 -26.20
N GLY A 807 -14.75 -25.05 -27.43
CA GLY A 807 -13.53 -24.34 -27.79
C GLY A 807 -12.42 -25.27 -28.28
N THR A 808 -11.20 -24.73 -28.35
CA THR A 808 -9.99 -25.37 -28.92
C THR A 808 -8.82 -25.46 -27.93
N GLY A 809 -8.99 -24.94 -26.72
CA GLY A 809 -8.00 -25.04 -25.64
C GLY A 809 -8.09 -26.37 -24.88
N THR A 810 -7.53 -26.39 -23.68
CA THR A 810 -7.57 -27.56 -22.80
C THR A 810 -8.57 -27.36 -21.65
N ALA A 811 -9.27 -28.42 -21.26
CA ALA A 811 -10.17 -28.39 -20.11
C ALA A 811 -9.93 -29.61 -19.20
N THR A 812 -9.53 -29.38 -17.96
CA THR A 812 -9.36 -30.44 -16.95
C THR A 812 -10.50 -30.38 -15.96
N PHE A 813 -11.25 -31.48 -15.84
CA PHE A 813 -12.35 -31.60 -14.90
C PHE A 813 -11.94 -32.46 -13.71
N GLU A 814 -11.73 -31.81 -12.57
CA GLU A 814 -11.46 -32.44 -11.27
C GLU A 814 -12.66 -32.39 -10.33
N GLY A 815 -13.50 -31.38 -10.49
CA GLY A 815 -14.70 -31.13 -9.68
C GLY A 815 -15.95 -31.85 -10.20
N SER A 816 -17.09 -31.18 -10.04
CA SER A 816 -18.40 -31.80 -10.30
C SER A 816 -19.24 -31.12 -11.37
N PHE A 817 -20.00 -31.91 -12.11
CA PHE A 817 -21.09 -31.41 -12.96
C PHE A 817 -22.44 -31.55 -12.25
N ASN A 818 -23.26 -30.51 -12.34
CA ASN A 818 -24.66 -30.51 -11.92
C ASN A 818 -25.54 -30.37 -13.15
N PHE A 819 -26.55 -31.23 -13.31
CA PHE A 819 -27.55 -31.08 -14.35
C PHE A 819 -28.86 -30.58 -13.75
N ASP A 820 -29.28 -29.37 -14.13
CA ASP A 820 -30.64 -28.90 -13.89
C ASP A 820 -31.54 -29.47 -14.98
N LEU A 821 -32.26 -30.52 -14.62
CA LEU A 821 -33.17 -31.26 -15.50
C LEU A 821 -34.61 -30.74 -15.45
N THR A 822 -34.88 -29.67 -14.71
CA THR A 822 -36.26 -29.17 -14.52
C THR A 822 -36.92 -28.71 -15.83
N GLY A 823 -36.11 -28.25 -16.79
CA GLY A 823 -36.55 -27.87 -18.14
C GLY A 823 -36.39 -28.96 -19.20
N ALA A 824 -35.87 -30.15 -18.85
CA ALA A 824 -35.42 -31.13 -19.82
C ALA A 824 -36.59 -31.81 -20.54
N ALA A 825 -36.54 -31.86 -21.87
CA ALA A 825 -37.49 -32.64 -22.66
C ALA A 825 -37.17 -34.15 -22.55
N ALA A 826 -37.87 -34.86 -21.67
CA ALA A 826 -37.71 -36.29 -21.41
C ALA A 826 -38.35 -37.18 -22.50
N ILE A 827 -37.88 -37.05 -23.74
CA ILE A 827 -38.32 -37.84 -24.91
C ILE A 827 -37.17 -38.73 -25.36
N ASP A 828 -37.47 -40.00 -25.64
CA ASP A 828 -36.49 -40.97 -26.13
C ASP A 828 -35.77 -40.44 -27.38
N GLY A 829 -34.44 -40.53 -27.38
CA GLY A 829 -33.58 -40.04 -28.46
C GLY A 829 -33.16 -38.57 -28.34
N ASN A 830 -33.63 -37.83 -27.33
CA ASN A 830 -33.12 -36.48 -27.07
C ASN A 830 -31.68 -36.52 -26.53
N SER A 831 -30.87 -35.54 -26.94
CA SER A 831 -29.47 -35.41 -26.52
C SER A 831 -29.05 -33.94 -26.42
N TRP A 832 -28.05 -33.69 -25.58
CA TRP A 832 -27.50 -32.38 -25.24
C TRP A 832 -25.98 -32.46 -25.20
N LEU A 833 -25.30 -31.61 -25.96
CA LEU A 833 -23.83 -31.56 -25.99
C LEU A 833 -23.32 -30.75 -24.81
N ILE A 834 -22.80 -31.42 -23.79
CA ILE A 834 -22.34 -30.79 -22.55
C ILE A 834 -20.88 -30.38 -22.67
N VAL A 835 -20.05 -31.25 -23.25
CA VAL A 835 -18.63 -30.97 -23.52
C VAL A 835 -18.37 -31.31 -24.99
N ASN A 836 -17.85 -30.35 -25.76
CA ASN A 836 -17.52 -30.60 -27.16
C ASN A 836 -16.16 -31.29 -27.31
N THR A 837 -16.15 -32.61 -27.13
CA THR A 837 -14.94 -33.46 -27.22
C THR A 837 -14.35 -33.56 -28.63
N ALA A 838 -15.04 -33.02 -29.65
CA ALA A 838 -14.53 -33.00 -31.02
C ALA A 838 -13.52 -31.86 -31.26
N THR A 839 -13.59 -30.78 -30.49
CA THR A 839 -12.72 -29.60 -30.67
C THR A 839 -11.92 -29.25 -29.43
N LEU A 840 -12.44 -29.56 -28.25
CA LEU A 840 -11.78 -29.31 -26.98
C LEU A 840 -10.78 -30.43 -26.69
N SER A 841 -9.68 -30.12 -26.00
CA SER A 841 -8.79 -31.14 -25.43
C SER A 841 -9.13 -31.32 -23.96
N GLU A 842 -10.11 -32.17 -23.67
CA GLU A 842 -10.60 -32.40 -22.31
C GLU A 842 -9.94 -33.58 -21.57
N SER A 843 -10.00 -33.53 -20.24
CA SER A 843 -9.62 -34.63 -19.36
C SER A 843 -10.57 -34.69 -18.16
N PHE A 844 -11.32 -35.78 -18.03
CA PHE A 844 -12.08 -36.12 -16.82
C PHE A 844 -11.19 -36.94 -15.90
N THR A 845 -10.84 -36.37 -14.74
CA THR A 845 -9.89 -37.01 -13.82
C THR A 845 -10.57 -38.04 -12.91
N GLY A 846 -9.78 -38.76 -12.11
CA GLY A 846 -10.31 -39.73 -11.14
C GLY A 846 -11.18 -39.12 -10.02
N THR A 847 -11.09 -37.80 -9.80
CA THR A 847 -11.92 -37.10 -8.81
C THR A 847 -13.19 -36.50 -9.42
N PHE A 848 -13.33 -36.51 -10.75
CA PHE A 848 -14.49 -35.97 -11.44
C PHE A 848 -15.76 -36.72 -11.03
N VAL A 849 -16.83 -35.96 -10.75
CA VAL A 849 -18.14 -36.53 -10.43
C VAL A 849 -19.28 -35.84 -11.16
N VAL A 850 -20.36 -36.57 -11.43
CA VAL A 850 -21.64 -35.99 -11.83
C VAL A 850 -22.62 -36.17 -10.66
N ASN A 851 -23.03 -35.06 -10.06
CA ASN A 851 -23.81 -35.09 -8.83
C ASN A 851 -25.19 -35.73 -9.08
N GLY A 852 -25.52 -36.74 -8.28
CA GLY A 852 -26.75 -37.52 -8.39
C GLY A 852 -26.72 -38.68 -9.39
N PHE A 853 -25.64 -38.83 -10.17
CA PHE A 853 -25.49 -39.92 -11.15
C PHE A 853 -24.56 -41.02 -10.63
N THR A 854 -24.71 -42.23 -11.17
CA THR A 854 -23.82 -43.37 -10.87
C THR A 854 -22.87 -43.63 -12.03
N LYS A 855 -21.56 -43.70 -11.77
CA LYS A 855 -20.53 -43.99 -12.79
C LYS A 855 -20.41 -45.49 -13.05
N THR A 856 -20.46 -45.89 -14.31
CA THR A 856 -20.03 -47.20 -14.80
C THR A 856 -19.11 -46.99 -16.01
N ALA A 857 -17.84 -47.35 -15.88
CA ALA A 857 -16.80 -46.99 -16.85
C ALA A 857 -16.82 -45.48 -17.16
N ASN A 858 -16.99 -45.06 -18.41
CA ASN A 858 -17.00 -43.65 -18.83
C ASN A 858 -18.43 -43.08 -18.96
N THR A 859 -19.42 -43.71 -18.33
CA THR A 859 -20.83 -43.31 -18.45
C THR A 859 -21.47 -43.13 -17.07
N TRP A 860 -22.11 -41.98 -16.89
CA TRP A 860 -22.84 -41.60 -15.69
C TRP A 860 -24.35 -41.73 -15.95
N THR A 861 -25.09 -42.42 -15.10
CA THR A 861 -26.54 -42.62 -15.29
C THR A 861 -27.38 -42.14 -14.10
N LEU A 862 -28.57 -41.59 -14.41
CA LEU A 862 -29.63 -41.24 -13.47
C LEU A 862 -30.99 -41.51 -14.12
N GLY A 863 -31.61 -42.65 -13.79
CA GLY A 863 -32.83 -43.11 -14.46
C GLY A 863 -32.58 -43.31 -15.96
N ASN A 864 -33.36 -42.61 -16.79
CA ASN A 864 -33.25 -42.64 -18.26
C ASN A 864 -32.19 -41.65 -18.82
N TYR A 865 -31.55 -40.85 -17.98
CA TYR A 865 -30.49 -39.94 -18.38
C TYR A 865 -29.12 -40.61 -18.31
N SER A 866 -28.29 -40.38 -19.34
CA SER A 866 -26.94 -40.93 -19.45
C SER A 866 -25.96 -39.88 -19.99
N PHE A 867 -24.93 -39.52 -19.22
CA PHE A 867 -23.83 -38.66 -19.65
C PHE A 867 -22.59 -39.51 -19.95
N ASN A 868 -22.06 -39.41 -21.17
CA ASN A 868 -20.88 -40.15 -21.60
C ASN A 868 -19.65 -39.23 -21.70
N GLU A 869 -18.60 -39.53 -20.94
CA GLU A 869 -17.36 -38.72 -20.89
C GLU A 869 -16.63 -38.70 -22.25
N ALA A 870 -16.70 -39.76 -23.05
CA ALA A 870 -15.99 -39.85 -24.32
C ALA A 870 -16.66 -39.05 -25.44
N THR A 871 -17.99 -38.92 -25.41
CA THR A 871 -18.75 -38.14 -26.42
C THR A 871 -19.17 -36.76 -25.91
N GLY A 872 -19.05 -36.51 -24.60
CA GLY A 872 -19.51 -35.31 -23.94
C GLY A 872 -21.02 -35.05 -24.05
N LEU A 873 -21.82 -36.08 -24.38
CA LEU A 873 -23.27 -35.97 -24.57
C LEU A 873 -24.01 -36.45 -23.32
N LEU A 874 -25.00 -35.67 -22.88
CA LEU A 874 -26.09 -36.14 -22.03
C LEU A 874 -27.23 -36.60 -22.96
N SER A 875 -27.75 -37.80 -22.76
CA SER A 875 -28.83 -38.36 -23.58
C SER A 875 -29.96 -38.86 -22.71
N TYR A 876 -31.19 -38.79 -23.23
CA TYR A 876 -32.36 -39.43 -22.64
C TYR A 876 -32.73 -40.66 -23.47
N SER A 877 -32.70 -41.84 -22.85
CA SER A 877 -33.24 -43.06 -23.45
C SER A 877 -34.24 -43.70 -22.51
N ALA A 878 -35.50 -43.74 -22.95
CA ALA A 878 -36.49 -44.51 -22.24
C ALA A 878 -36.18 -45.99 -22.48
N VAL A 879 -35.90 -46.74 -21.41
CA VAL A 879 -35.91 -48.21 -21.52
C VAL A 879 -37.25 -48.59 -22.15
N PRO A 880 -37.30 -49.27 -23.30
CA PRO A 880 -38.56 -49.75 -23.84
C PRO A 880 -39.21 -50.56 -22.74
N GLU A 881 -40.43 -50.21 -22.32
CA GLU A 881 -41.19 -51.12 -21.45
C GLU A 881 -41.07 -52.51 -22.08
N PRO A 882 -40.75 -53.57 -21.32
CA PRO A 882 -40.72 -54.92 -21.88
C PRO A 882 -42.12 -55.15 -22.43
N ALA A 883 -42.27 -54.96 -23.74
CA ALA A 883 -43.55 -55.02 -24.37
C ALA A 883 -44.12 -56.39 -24.02
N SER A 884 -45.38 -56.40 -23.56
CA SER A 884 -46.12 -57.53 -23.02
C SER A 884 -46.21 -58.76 -23.95
N PHE A 885 -45.43 -58.80 -25.04
CA PHE A 885 -45.25 -59.90 -25.99
C PHE A 885 -44.66 -61.17 -25.37
N ALA A 886 -43.98 -61.09 -24.22
CA ALA A 886 -43.52 -62.31 -23.51
C ALA A 886 -44.66 -63.09 -22.82
N PHE A 887 -45.82 -62.47 -22.57
CA PHE A 887 -46.98 -63.15 -21.95
C PHE A 887 -48.00 -63.72 -22.95
N LEU A 888 -47.93 -63.35 -24.23
CA LEU A 888 -48.83 -63.87 -25.27
C LEU A 888 -48.25 -65.06 -26.07
N ALA A 889 -46.92 -65.23 -26.09
CA ALA A 889 -46.28 -66.42 -26.66
C ALA A 889 -46.34 -67.66 -25.73
N GLY A 890 -46.47 -67.47 -24.42
CA GLY A 890 -46.64 -68.55 -23.43
C GLY A 890 -48.07 -69.11 -23.32
N ALA A 891 -49.09 -68.31 -23.66
CA ALA A 891 -50.50 -68.73 -23.60
C ALA A 891 -50.98 -69.50 -24.86
N GLY A 892 -50.29 -69.37 -26.00
CA GLY A 892 -50.60 -70.08 -27.24
C GLY A 892 -50.18 -71.57 -27.25
N ALA A 893 -49.14 -71.93 -26.49
CA ALA A 893 -48.64 -73.31 -26.43
C ALA A 893 -49.47 -74.23 -25.50
N LEU A 894 -50.26 -73.67 -24.57
CA LEU A 894 -51.08 -74.46 -23.64
C LEU A 894 -52.44 -74.87 -24.22
N ILE A 895 -52.93 -74.20 -25.27
CA ILE A 895 -54.21 -74.52 -25.94
C ILE A 895 -54.04 -75.61 -27.03
N ALA A 896 -52.83 -75.81 -27.55
CA ALA A 896 -52.53 -76.89 -28.52
C ALA A 896 -52.38 -78.28 -27.87
N CYS A 897 -52.05 -78.35 -26.56
CA CYS A 897 -51.92 -79.63 -25.84
C CYS A 897 -53.21 -80.16 -25.21
N LEU A 898 -54.28 -79.34 -25.08
CA LEU A 898 -55.57 -79.77 -24.51
C LEU A 898 -56.61 -80.25 -25.54
N ARG A 899 -56.29 -80.26 -26.85
CA ARG A 899 -57.17 -80.80 -27.91
C ARG A 899 -56.81 -82.21 -28.43
N ARG A 900 -55.83 -82.91 -27.83
CA ARG A 900 -55.42 -84.27 -28.25
C ARG A 900 -55.73 -85.42 -27.27
N ARG A 901 -56.65 -85.23 -26.31
CA ARG A 901 -57.26 -86.33 -25.52
C ARG A 901 -58.79 -86.26 -25.50
N LYS A 902 -59.42 -86.48 -26.65
CA LYS A 902 -60.76 -87.09 -26.79
C LYS A 902 -60.89 -87.72 -28.18
N ARG A 903 -60.39 -88.96 -28.33
CA ARG A 903 -60.91 -90.01 -29.25
C ARG A 903 -60.19 -91.34 -28.96
N ALA A 904 -60.99 -92.37 -28.66
CA ALA A 904 -60.71 -93.78 -28.35
C ALA A 904 -59.99 -94.06 -27.00
N ALA A 905 -60.54 -94.75 -26.00
CA ALA A 905 -61.72 -95.62 -25.89
C ALA A 905 -62.55 -95.27 -24.64
#